data_AF-A0A2E7RGB9-F1
#
_entry.id   AF-A0A2E7RGB9-F1
#
_cell.length_a   1.000
_cell.length_b   1.000
_cell.length_c   1.000
_cell.angle_alpha   90.00
_cell.angle_beta   90.00
_cell.angle_gamma   90.00
#
_symmetry.space_group_name_H-M   'P 1'
#
loop_
_entity.id
_entity.type
_entity.pdbx_description
1 polymer ?
#
loop_
_entity_poly.entity_id
_entity_poly.type
_entity_poly.pdbx_seq_one_letter_code
_entity_poly.pdbx_strand_id
1 'polypeptide(L)'
;MSIVSKDPLKEAFSRGDYHTAASDISGRWESHAAMVLCGKIPQALEALSEFDNPEARFYEAVGYWLCGDEGRSISLLEKCEGEHSRNLLRLIRKPTVTVLAQLPKLIDGAHTILSVVENDPKFRIKNLSFDDRDESCLPYGSIHDHYDVDTPPDFYISEMLEWHLVPPDIQELACPLLCQTADFDLHIQTLQPWLRLFDEVLVTDKTEHASVSGLVDTTVTTVPKSFALPWSLPLPPNDQRDLDIVLTGSLFNSFWPDKIEMVNSVLRVPEISPFFLNGFIKINDYFEILGRSKLSISCLRNAGATPTRGLETLAMGCTLLAQDETVLKLWVGKDEGLHTYSLGNDSLTRAIEHIIKKPETYAAAAARGMEIVRREFDPWKVGSYYMRMATFIAARPRGTRFIVEPAPTQKRSVVAKGWLAGNQPVLQYLQNKNLDRFKNISADDHTVQSVNDTARELLLEFAAEARVPGADLSTDNLLPAAMNIFKMGLSIMPEALVIRFNYVRTAFHFGTEEDVKHALVIAKSTLSSEMKDWTLTALDDVMPWDFCSNFFNYRGYFSLATEILAKHSADIEALKRMIYASLHYYCGRMLNSLVHFADAAHLDPDFAAYRLWYAKYLSKETEAKSLDIAVMMLQSLANDSIYAIEAWSLLSTLAQEHNLDLSENREIAEKVACFEGNALVNEDYQSLRYSPYFRAQRLGLCRNKNFEVRKNRSSSEGRDIRISILIADLNGCRYPTLIDSLAAQTLSRDEFEIICVDAFDCPSSVMLSAADLVIVCGQDEYIYNRNMAFNLGLAVARGDIIIYFDKDSQFDPTLLANTMAIFDKSGRAKIAVINQGTEEIDRFGIHFLGVKKDDALLAGGLDEAALAGGAMGGPHIMARNLHRRGYSLQELNEIGPADMSGASEVNLETVLDIIWGERFSPFRAEPELMSPEIEELRSAVR
;
A
#
# COMPACT_ATOMS: atom_id res chain seq x y z
N MET A 1 -34.63 -20.92 -30.00
CA MET A 1 -34.33 -19.50 -30.23
C MET A 1 -32.97 -19.43 -30.90
N SER A 2 -32.88 -18.90 -32.12
CA SER A 2 -31.60 -18.78 -32.84
C SER A 2 -30.68 -17.82 -32.09
N ILE A 3 -29.49 -18.29 -31.75
CA ILE A 3 -28.40 -17.44 -31.24
C ILE A 3 -27.99 -16.55 -32.42
N VAL A 4 -28.56 -15.35 -32.49
CA VAL A 4 -28.03 -14.31 -33.37
C VAL A 4 -26.68 -13.95 -32.77
N SER A 5 -25.61 -14.36 -33.45
CA SER A 5 -24.25 -13.88 -33.16
C SER A 5 -24.28 -12.35 -33.28
N LYS A 6 -24.38 -11.64 -32.15
CA LYS A 6 -24.27 -10.18 -32.13
C LYS A 6 -22.83 -9.83 -32.53
N ASP A 7 -22.69 -8.80 -33.36
CA ASP A 7 -21.41 -8.26 -33.79
C ASP A 7 -20.69 -7.65 -32.57
N PRO A 8 -19.55 -8.21 -32.11
CA PRO A 8 -18.92 -7.81 -30.85
C PRO A 8 -18.53 -6.33 -30.78
N LEU A 9 -18.11 -5.73 -31.90
CA LEU A 9 -17.76 -4.31 -31.95
C LEU A 9 -19.00 -3.43 -31.71
N LYS A 10 -20.09 -3.73 -32.43
CA LYS A 10 -21.35 -2.99 -32.29
C LYS A 10 -21.91 -3.13 -30.89
N GLU A 11 -21.80 -4.33 -30.31
CA GLU A 11 -22.22 -4.57 -28.94
C GLU A 11 -21.39 -3.73 -27.95
N ALA A 12 -20.06 -3.81 -28.00
CA ALA A 12 -19.17 -3.02 -27.14
C ALA A 12 -19.45 -1.51 -27.27
N PHE A 13 -19.53 -1.00 -28.50
CA PHE A 13 -19.82 0.41 -28.76
C PHE A 13 -21.19 0.83 -28.21
N SER A 14 -22.24 0.03 -28.45
CA SER A 14 -23.60 0.34 -27.97
C SER A 14 -23.74 0.29 -26.45
N ARG A 15 -22.88 -0.49 -25.77
CA ARG A 15 -22.88 -0.65 -24.31
C ARG A 15 -21.97 0.36 -23.60
N GLY A 16 -21.33 1.28 -24.33
CA GLY A 16 -20.41 2.26 -23.77
C GLY A 16 -19.00 1.74 -23.47
N ASP A 17 -18.65 0.52 -23.90
CA ASP A 17 -17.28 -0.02 -23.82
C ASP A 17 -16.46 0.47 -25.03
N TYR A 18 -16.15 1.77 -25.00
CA TYR A 18 -15.37 2.43 -26.04
C TYR A 18 -13.90 2.01 -26.02
N HIS A 19 -13.35 1.55 -24.89
CA HIS A 19 -12.00 0.99 -24.89
C HIS A 19 -11.92 -0.29 -25.74
N THR A 20 -12.82 -1.26 -25.53
CA THR A 20 -12.86 -2.47 -26.37
C THR A 20 -13.14 -2.11 -27.84
N ALA A 21 -14.09 -1.21 -28.10
CA ALA A 21 -14.41 -0.80 -29.47
C ALA A 21 -13.27 -0.06 -30.18
N ALA A 22 -12.54 0.81 -29.48
CA ALA A 22 -11.39 1.55 -30.03
C ALA A 22 -10.17 0.65 -30.28
N SER A 23 -10.11 -0.52 -29.64
CA SER A 23 -9.04 -1.50 -29.83
C SER A 23 -9.25 -2.38 -31.07
N ASP A 24 -10.41 -2.29 -31.71
CA ASP A 24 -10.73 -3.03 -32.93
C ASP A 24 -10.01 -2.45 -34.16
N ILE A 25 -9.33 -3.31 -34.91
CA ILE A 25 -8.51 -2.94 -36.08
C ILE A 25 -9.24 -3.09 -37.42
N SER A 26 -10.56 -3.32 -37.41
CA SER A 26 -11.34 -3.57 -38.64
C SER A 26 -11.54 -2.32 -39.50
N GLY A 27 -11.18 -1.13 -39.00
CA GLY A 27 -11.34 0.14 -39.71
C GLY A 27 -12.80 0.54 -39.91
N ARG A 28 -13.71 0.04 -39.08
CA ARG A 28 -15.12 0.41 -39.10
C ARG A 28 -15.34 1.74 -38.39
N TRP A 29 -16.38 2.47 -38.81
CA TRP A 29 -16.69 3.78 -38.22
C TRP A 29 -16.91 3.70 -36.70
N GLU A 30 -17.45 2.59 -36.17
CA GLU A 30 -17.63 2.37 -34.74
C GLU A 30 -16.29 2.40 -33.98
N SER A 31 -15.23 1.83 -34.56
CA SER A 31 -13.89 1.85 -33.97
C SER A 31 -13.31 3.27 -33.95
N HIS A 32 -13.44 4.01 -35.06
CA HIS A 32 -12.98 5.40 -35.12
C HIS A 32 -13.80 6.33 -34.21
N ALA A 33 -15.12 6.13 -34.13
CA ALA A 33 -15.97 6.84 -33.18
C ALA A 33 -15.55 6.52 -31.73
N ALA A 34 -15.25 5.26 -31.41
CA ALA A 34 -14.74 4.90 -30.09
C ALA A 34 -13.38 5.55 -29.80
N MET A 35 -12.47 5.65 -30.78
CA MET A 35 -11.20 6.37 -30.63
C MET A 35 -11.42 7.86 -30.31
N VAL A 36 -12.39 8.52 -30.96
CA VAL A 36 -12.82 9.88 -30.62
C VAL A 36 -13.28 9.95 -29.16
N LEU A 37 -14.16 9.04 -28.75
CA LEU A 37 -14.75 8.98 -27.40
C LEU A 37 -13.78 8.50 -26.31
N CYS A 38 -12.62 7.96 -26.69
CA CYS A 38 -11.50 7.68 -25.80
C CYS A 38 -10.49 8.85 -25.75
N GLY A 39 -10.65 9.88 -26.57
CA GLY A 39 -9.79 11.07 -26.59
C GLY A 39 -8.62 11.03 -27.58
N LYS A 40 -8.60 10.06 -28.52
CA LYS A 40 -7.66 9.97 -29.64
C LYS A 40 -8.25 10.65 -30.90
N ILE A 41 -8.46 11.97 -30.80
CA ILE A 41 -9.35 12.69 -31.71
C ILE A 41 -8.75 12.96 -33.11
N PRO A 42 -7.53 13.53 -33.28
CA PRO A 42 -7.11 14.03 -34.59
C PRO A 42 -7.08 12.96 -35.68
N GLN A 43 -6.48 11.80 -35.40
CA GLN A 43 -6.40 10.68 -36.34
C GLN A 43 -7.78 10.05 -36.61
N ALA A 44 -8.64 10.01 -35.60
CA ALA A 44 -9.95 9.41 -35.73
C ALA A 44 -10.93 10.30 -36.53
N LEU A 45 -10.81 11.62 -36.45
CA LEU A 45 -11.60 12.56 -37.26
C LEU A 45 -11.29 12.42 -38.75
N GLU A 46 -10.02 12.27 -39.12
CA GLU A 46 -9.63 12.04 -40.51
C GLU A 46 -10.33 10.81 -41.08
N ALA A 47 -10.26 9.69 -40.36
CA ALA A 47 -10.92 8.45 -40.76
C ALA A 47 -12.46 8.54 -40.77
N LEU A 48 -13.08 9.17 -39.77
CA LEU A 48 -14.54 9.34 -39.71
C LEU A 48 -15.07 10.16 -40.89
N SER A 49 -14.29 11.13 -41.38
CA SER A 49 -14.70 12.00 -42.49
C SER A 49 -14.91 11.25 -43.82
N GLU A 50 -14.34 10.06 -43.96
CA GLU A 50 -14.45 9.18 -45.13
C GLU A 50 -15.77 8.39 -45.15
N PHE A 51 -16.53 8.34 -44.05
CA PHE A 51 -17.78 7.62 -43.96
C PHE A 51 -18.99 8.53 -44.21
N ASP A 52 -19.87 8.12 -45.13
CA ASP A 52 -21.08 8.89 -45.47
C ASP A 52 -22.33 8.53 -44.65
N ASN A 53 -22.23 7.57 -43.73
CA ASN A 53 -23.38 7.16 -42.95
C ASN A 53 -23.72 8.18 -41.84
N PRO A 54 -25.01 8.37 -41.48
CA PRO A 54 -25.43 9.40 -40.54
C PRO A 54 -24.80 9.28 -39.14
N GLU A 55 -24.56 8.06 -38.65
CA GLU A 55 -24.00 7.81 -37.33
C GLU A 55 -22.52 8.25 -37.29
N ALA A 56 -21.74 7.92 -38.31
CA ALA A 56 -20.36 8.37 -38.43
C ALA A 56 -20.26 9.91 -38.49
N ARG A 57 -21.15 10.58 -39.24
CA ARG A 57 -21.22 12.06 -39.29
C ARG A 57 -21.60 12.68 -37.94
N PHE A 58 -22.45 12.02 -37.17
CA PHE A 58 -22.73 12.44 -35.79
C PHE A 58 -21.48 12.36 -34.91
N TYR A 59 -20.75 11.23 -34.93
CA TYR A 59 -19.52 11.09 -34.13
C TYR A 59 -18.35 11.94 -34.63
N GLU A 60 -18.30 12.28 -35.91
CA GLU A 60 -17.41 13.32 -36.45
C GLU A 60 -17.73 14.68 -35.81
N ALA A 61 -19.01 15.05 -35.73
CA ALA A 61 -19.44 16.28 -35.06
C ALA A 61 -19.11 16.28 -33.57
N VAL A 62 -19.24 15.14 -32.90
CA VAL A 62 -18.83 14.94 -31.50
C VAL A 62 -17.31 15.11 -31.37
N GLY A 63 -16.51 14.56 -32.29
CA GLY A 63 -15.06 14.72 -32.23
C GLY A 63 -14.60 16.18 -32.34
N TYR A 64 -15.22 16.97 -33.22
CA TYR A 64 -14.97 18.42 -33.26
C TYR A 64 -15.37 19.13 -31.98
N TRP A 65 -16.48 18.74 -31.35
CA TRP A 65 -16.83 19.24 -30.03
C TRP A 65 -15.74 18.90 -29.01
N LEU A 66 -15.37 17.63 -28.88
CA LEU A 66 -14.41 17.16 -27.87
C LEU A 66 -13.01 17.78 -28.01
N CYS A 67 -12.60 18.24 -29.20
CA CYS A 67 -11.33 18.97 -29.39
C CYS A 67 -11.47 20.51 -29.35
N GLY A 68 -12.66 21.03 -29.03
CA GLY A 68 -12.92 22.46 -28.83
C GLY A 68 -13.33 23.25 -30.09
N ASP A 69 -13.54 22.60 -31.24
CA ASP A 69 -14.04 23.25 -32.45
C ASP A 69 -15.58 23.27 -32.49
N GLU A 70 -16.15 24.19 -31.71
CA GLU A 70 -17.61 24.35 -31.58
C GLU A 70 -18.27 24.68 -32.93
N GLY A 71 -17.62 25.50 -33.76
CA GLY A 71 -18.17 25.96 -35.03
C GLY A 71 -18.40 24.81 -36.01
N ARG A 72 -17.41 23.92 -36.16
CA ARG A 72 -17.57 22.72 -37.00
C ARG A 72 -18.54 21.73 -36.39
N SER A 73 -18.50 21.52 -35.07
CA SER A 73 -19.44 20.64 -34.39
C SER A 73 -20.90 21.06 -34.62
N ILE A 74 -21.22 22.34 -34.40
CA ILE A 74 -22.56 22.89 -34.64
C ILE A 74 -23.00 22.67 -36.10
N SER A 75 -22.12 23.00 -37.06
CA SER A 75 -22.42 22.90 -38.49
C SER A 75 -22.75 21.47 -38.95
N LEU A 76 -22.16 20.46 -38.31
CA LEU A 76 -22.45 19.05 -38.58
C LEU A 76 -23.67 18.56 -37.80
N LEU A 77 -23.81 18.92 -36.52
CA LEU A 77 -24.95 18.53 -35.69
C LEU A 77 -26.29 19.06 -36.22
N GLU A 78 -26.31 20.23 -36.87
CA GLU A 78 -27.49 20.77 -37.54
C GLU A 78 -28.03 19.87 -38.67
N LYS A 79 -27.18 19.01 -39.23
CA LYS A 79 -27.52 18.06 -40.28
C LYS A 79 -27.82 16.66 -39.74
N CYS A 80 -27.56 16.41 -38.46
CA CYS A 80 -27.73 15.11 -37.83
C CYS A 80 -29.15 14.96 -37.28
N GLU A 81 -29.84 13.91 -37.70
CA GLU A 81 -31.13 13.52 -37.13
C GLU A 81 -30.95 12.68 -35.86
N GLY A 82 -31.75 12.93 -34.83
CA GLY A 82 -31.68 12.17 -33.58
C GLY A 82 -31.96 13.03 -32.36
N GLU A 83 -32.41 12.40 -31.28
CA GLU A 83 -32.64 13.12 -30.02
C GLU A 83 -31.31 13.52 -29.37
N HIS A 84 -30.31 12.63 -29.41
CA HIS A 84 -28.97 12.91 -28.86
C HIS A 84 -28.29 14.09 -29.57
N SER A 85 -28.34 14.14 -30.91
CA SER A 85 -27.76 15.25 -31.68
C SER A 85 -28.43 16.58 -31.36
N ARG A 86 -29.76 16.61 -31.24
CA ARG A 86 -30.52 17.83 -30.87
C ARG A 86 -30.21 18.29 -29.45
N ASN A 87 -30.12 17.37 -28.49
CA ASN A 87 -29.79 17.68 -27.11
C ASN A 87 -28.37 18.24 -26.99
N LEU A 88 -27.40 17.62 -27.69
CA LEU A 88 -26.03 18.07 -27.70
C LEU A 88 -25.91 19.45 -28.36
N LEU A 89 -26.53 19.65 -29.52
CA LEU A 89 -26.58 20.94 -30.20
C LEU A 89 -27.17 22.05 -29.31
N ARG A 90 -28.21 21.72 -28.52
CA ARG A 90 -28.81 22.66 -27.56
C ARG A 90 -27.82 23.08 -26.48
N LEU A 91 -27.03 22.14 -25.93
CA LEU A 91 -26.01 22.43 -24.92
C LEU A 91 -24.85 23.23 -25.52
N ILE A 92 -24.32 22.81 -26.67
CA ILE A 92 -23.19 23.47 -27.35
C ILE A 92 -23.55 24.91 -27.77
N ARG A 93 -24.80 25.19 -28.13
CA ARG A 93 -25.23 26.56 -28.48
C ARG A 93 -25.32 27.52 -27.29
N LYS A 94 -25.32 27.01 -26.05
CA LYS A 94 -25.26 27.89 -24.89
C LYS A 94 -23.92 28.64 -24.88
N PRO A 95 -23.89 29.93 -24.54
CA PRO A 95 -22.64 30.64 -24.32
C PRO A 95 -21.76 29.93 -23.29
N THR A 96 -22.40 29.41 -22.24
CA THR A 96 -21.75 28.67 -21.16
C THR A 96 -22.64 27.51 -20.72
N VAL A 97 -22.04 26.34 -20.51
CA VAL A 97 -22.67 25.15 -19.93
C VAL A 97 -22.48 25.22 -18.42
N THR A 98 -23.58 25.12 -17.69
CA THR A 98 -23.62 25.25 -16.24
C THR A 98 -23.51 23.88 -15.59
N VAL A 99 -22.51 23.68 -14.74
CA VAL A 99 -22.24 22.36 -14.16
C VAL A 99 -22.18 22.47 -12.65
N LEU A 100 -22.92 21.60 -11.98
CA LEU A 100 -22.73 21.33 -10.55
C LEU A 100 -21.81 20.10 -10.45
N ALA A 101 -20.75 20.16 -9.65
CA ALA A 101 -19.75 19.11 -9.69
C ALA A 101 -19.23 18.72 -8.30
N GLN A 102 -18.68 17.51 -8.21
CA GLN A 102 -17.82 17.05 -7.14
C GLN A 102 -16.54 16.53 -7.79
N LEU A 103 -15.58 17.42 -8.01
CA LEU A 103 -14.28 17.12 -8.60
C LEU A 103 -13.18 17.22 -7.53
N PRO A 104 -12.18 16.31 -7.55
CA PRO A 104 -11.02 16.40 -6.69
C PRO A 104 -10.28 17.72 -6.88
N LYS A 105 -9.88 18.33 -5.76
CA LYS A 105 -9.08 19.54 -5.75
C LYS A 105 -7.61 19.21 -5.51
N LEU A 106 -6.99 18.59 -6.51
CA LEU A 106 -5.54 18.51 -6.58
C LEU A 106 -5.07 19.63 -7.50
N ILE A 107 -4.40 20.64 -6.92
CA ILE A 107 -3.76 21.72 -7.68
C ILE A 107 -2.73 21.11 -8.64
N ASP A 108 -2.15 19.97 -8.26
CA ASP A 108 -1.11 19.28 -9.00
C ASP A 108 -1.19 17.76 -8.78
N GLY A 109 -0.87 16.97 -9.80
CA GLY A 109 -1.07 15.51 -9.83
C GLY A 109 -2.02 15.05 -10.95
N ALA A 110 -2.52 13.81 -10.84
CA ALA A 110 -3.34 13.18 -11.88
C ALA A 110 -4.79 13.72 -11.97
N HIS A 111 -5.33 14.30 -10.90
CA HIS A 111 -6.73 14.77 -10.79
C HIS A 111 -6.80 16.31 -10.82
N THR A 112 -6.39 16.91 -11.93
CA THR A 112 -6.30 18.37 -12.10
C THR A 112 -7.47 18.96 -12.91
N ILE A 113 -8.50 18.17 -13.20
CA ILE A 113 -9.64 18.57 -14.07
C ILE A 113 -10.27 19.87 -13.58
N LEU A 114 -10.53 20.02 -12.28
CA LEU A 114 -11.13 21.23 -11.69
C LEU A 114 -10.29 22.47 -11.97
N SER A 115 -9.00 22.43 -11.62
CA SER A 115 -8.05 23.54 -11.80
C SER A 115 -7.92 24.01 -13.25
N VAL A 116 -8.05 23.07 -14.19
CA VAL A 116 -8.01 23.34 -15.63
C VAL A 116 -9.29 24.03 -16.09
N VAL A 117 -10.44 23.43 -15.80
CA VAL A 117 -11.69 23.82 -16.46
C VAL A 117 -12.29 25.12 -15.90
N GLU A 118 -11.87 25.57 -14.71
CA GLU A 118 -12.19 26.90 -14.18
C GLU A 118 -11.83 28.05 -15.15
N ASN A 119 -10.89 27.79 -16.07
CA ASN A 119 -10.42 28.75 -17.06
C ASN A 119 -10.93 28.45 -18.48
N ASP A 120 -11.73 27.40 -18.70
CA ASP A 120 -12.39 27.15 -19.97
C ASP A 120 -13.71 27.92 -20.00
N PRO A 121 -13.83 29.01 -20.79
CA PRO A 121 -15.00 29.90 -20.76
C PRO A 121 -16.30 29.22 -21.17
N LYS A 122 -16.21 28.02 -21.77
CA LYS A 122 -17.38 27.24 -22.12
C LYS A 122 -18.11 26.67 -20.90
N PHE A 123 -17.44 26.51 -19.77
CA PHE A 123 -18.01 25.92 -18.57
C PHE A 123 -18.10 26.92 -17.42
N ARG A 124 -19.23 26.89 -16.72
CA ARG A 124 -19.37 27.52 -15.41
C ARG A 124 -19.60 26.41 -14.40
N ILE A 125 -18.55 26.11 -13.65
CA ILE A 125 -18.58 25.04 -12.65
C ILE A 125 -18.83 25.64 -11.28
N LYS A 126 -19.78 25.04 -10.57
CA LYS A 126 -19.93 25.17 -9.13
C LYS A 126 -19.50 23.84 -8.50
N ASN A 127 -18.30 23.79 -7.94
CA ASN A 127 -17.77 22.57 -7.32
C ASN A 127 -18.23 22.49 -5.86
N LEU A 128 -18.74 21.34 -5.45
CA LEU A 128 -19.14 21.01 -4.09
C LEU A 128 -17.96 20.30 -3.41
N SER A 129 -17.39 20.90 -2.38
CA SER A 129 -16.32 20.24 -1.62
C SER A 129 -16.23 20.79 -0.19
N PHE A 130 -15.14 20.42 0.51
CA PHE A 130 -14.81 20.91 1.84
C PHE A 130 -13.66 21.92 1.82
N ASP A 131 -13.22 22.39 0.65
CA ASP A 131 -12.24 23.46 0.53
C ASP A 131 -12.94 24.83 0.59
N ASP A 132 -12.35 25.78 1.31
CA ASP A 132 -12.93 27.10 1.56
C ASP A 132 -13.21 27.94 0.30
N ARG A 133 -12.62 27.60 -0.85
CA ARG A 133 -12.84 28.30 -2.13
C ARG A 133 -13.96 27.69 -2.96
N ASP A 134 -14.42 26.48 -2.60
CA ASP A 134 -15.49 25.78 -3.29
C ASP A 134 -16.83 26.06 -2.59
N GLU A 135 -17.94 25.64 -3.21
CA GLU A 135 -19.21 25.63 -2.50
C GLU A 135 -19.16 24.58 -1.38
N SER A 136 -19.45 25.00 -0.16
CA SER A 136 -19.43 24.12 1.01
C SER A 136 -20.46 23.00 0.87
N CYS A 137 -19.99 21.76 0.77
CA CYS A 137 -20.82 20.59 0.88
C CYS A 137 -20.88 20.18 2.36
N LEU A 138 -22.04 20.26 3.00
CA LEU A 138 -22.20 19.79 4.38
C LEU A 138 -22.55 18.29 4.38
N PRO A 139 -22.05 17.49 5.35
CA PRO A 139 -22.57 16.13 5.56
C PRO A 139 -24.09 16.15 5.75
N TYR A 140 -24.79 15.31 4.97
CA TYR A 140 -26.25 15.30 4.83
C TYR A 140 -26.90 16.64 4.42
N GLY A 141 -26.15 17.54 3.79
CA GLY A 141 -26.69 18.75 3.17
C GLY A 141 -27.58 18.43 1.98
N SER A 142 -28.54 19.32 1.72
CA SER A 142 -29.50 19.22 0.60
C SER A 142 -28.87 19.69 -0.70
N ILE A 143 -29.08 18.95 -1.80
CA ILE A 143 -28.62 19.37 -3.12
C ILE A 143 -29.28 20.69 -3.56
N HIS A 144 -30.51 20.96 -3.09
CA HIS A 144 -31.29 22.15 -3.44
C HIS A 144 -30.71 23.45 -2.89
N ASP A 145 -29.80 23.38 -1.91
CA ASP A 145 -29.11 24.55 -1.37
C ASP A 145 -28.04 25.10 -2.34
N HIS A 146 -27.69 24.34 -3.38
CA HIS A 146 -26.55 24.63 -4.23
C HIS A 146 -26.89 25.16 -5.62
N TYR A 147 -28.17 25.27 -6.00
CA TYR A 147 -28.58 25.79 -7.30
C TYR A 147 -29.90 26.56 -7.22
N ASP A 148 -30.17 27.39 -8.22
CA ASP A 148 -31.48 28.05 -8.37
C ASP A 148 -32.43 27.09 -9.10
N VAL A 149 -33.55 26.74 -8.47
CA VAL A 149 -34.55 25.80 -8.99
C VAL A 149 -35.14 26.27 -10.32
N ASP A 150 -35.22 27.58 -10.56
CA ASP A 150 -35.70 28.13 -11.83
C ASP A 150 -34.64 28.04 -12.95
N THR A 151 -33.36 27.87 -12.58
CA THR A 151 -32.24 27.70 -13.51
C THR A 151 -31.34 26.53 -13.08
N PRO A 152 -31.81 25.27 -13.22
CA PRO A 152 -31.03 24.11 -12.82
C PRO A 152 -29.74 23.98 -13.64
N PRO A 153 -28.70 23.32 -13.08
CA PRO A 153 -27.50 23.02 -13.83
C PRO A 153 -27.81 22.16 -15.07
N ASP A 154 -26.98 22.26 -16.10
CA ASP A 154 -27.11 21.45 -17.32
C ASP A 154 -26.86 19.97 -17.06
N PHE A 155 -25.95 19.66 -16.14
CA PHE A 155 -25.73 18.33 -15.60
C PHE A 155 -24.97 18.40 -14.27
N TYR A 156 -24.95 17.28 -13.56
CA TYR A 156 -24.11 17.02 -12.41
C TYR A 156 -23.02 16.01 -12.76
N ILE A 157 -21.81 16.21 -12.26
CA ILE A 157 -20.73 15.21 -12.37
C ILE A 157 -19.93 15.08 -11.08
N SER A 158 -19.72 13.84 -10.62
CA SER A 158 -18.75 13.53 -9.57
C SER A 158 -17.61 12.69 -10.14
N GLU A 159 -16.37 13.17 -10.06
CA GLU A 159 -15.20 12.37 -10.41
C GLU A 159 -14.71 11.64 -9.15
N MET A 160 -14.38 10.35 -9.25
CA MET A 160 -13.86 9.57 -8.11
C MET A 160 -14.87 9.53 -6.95
N LEU A 161 -16.11 9.11 -7.25
CA LEU A 161 -17.29 9.13 -6.38
C LEU A 161 -17.02 8.59 -4.97
N GLU A 162 -16.25 7.51 -4.87
CA GLU A 162 -15.81 6.88 -3.63
C GLU A 162 -15.07 7.82 -2.69
N TRP A 163 -14.59 8.97 -3.17
CA TRP A 163 -13.87 9.97 -2.38
C TRP A 163 -14.74 11.15 -1.88
N HIS A 164 -16.01 11.24 -2.30
CA HIS A 164 -16.91 12.36 -1.99
C HIS A 164 -18.04 12.00 -0.99
N LEU A 165 -18.58 13.01 -0.31
CA LEU A 165 -19.87 12.89 0.39
C LEU A 165 -20.98 13.40 -0.53
N VAL A 166 -21.74 12.48 -1.10
CA VAL A 166 -22.81 12.80 -2.05
C VAL A 166 -24.05 13.27 -1.28
N PRO A 167 -24.69 14.40 -1.63
CA PRO A 167 -25.95 14.82 -1.02
C PRO A 167 -27.00 13.69 -1.05
N PRO A 168 -27.69 13.39 0.07
CA PRO A 168 -28.63 12.26 0.15
C PRO A 168 -29.79 12.34 -0.85
N ASP A 169 -30.20 13.56 -1.19
CA ASP A 169 -31.29 13.92 -2.09
C ASP A 169 -30.81 14.20 -3.53
N ILE A 170 -29.58 13.81 -3.89
CA ILE A 170 -29.01 14.04 -5.23
C ILE A 170 -29.92 13.59 -6.38
N GLN A 171 -30.72 12.54 -6.15
CA GLN A 171 -31.67 11.97 -7.11
C GLN A 171 -32.79 12.95 -7.50
N GLU A 172 -33.06 13.97 -6.70
CA GLU A 172 -34.09 14.98 -6.95
C GLU A 172 -33.62 16.08 -7.92
N LEU A 173 -32.31 16.15 -8.20
CA LEU A 173 -31.75 17.17 -9.09
C LEU A 173 -32.28 16.98 -10.52
N ALA A 174 -32.91 18.02 -11.06
CA ALA A 174 -33.60 18.00 -12.36
C ALA A 174 -32.65 18.13 -13.57
N CYS A 175 -31.51 17.44 -13.54
CA CYS A 175 -30.56 17.36 -14.64
C CYS A 175 -29.91 15.95 -14.69
N PRO A 176 -29.19 15.59 -15.77
CA PRO A 176 -28.44 14.33 -15.83
C PRO A 176 -27.40 14.22 -14.71
N LEU A 177 -27.36 13.07 -14.04
CA LEU A 177 -26.41 12.74 -12.97
C LEU A 177 -25.34 11.79 -13.50
N LEU A 178 -24.09 12.25 -13.50
CA LEU A 178 -22.93 11.47 -13.93
C LEU A 178 -22.00 11.23 -12.74
N CYS A 179 -21.41 10.05 -12.64
CA CYS A 179 -20.32 9.80 -11.70
C CYS A 179 -19.21 8.99 -12.36
N GLN A 180 -17.96 9.20 -11.96
CA GLN A 180 -16.84 8.34 -12.30
C GLN A 180 -16.37 7.57 -11.07
N THR A 181 -15.93 6.33 -11.27
CA THR A 181 -15.24 5.54 -10.24
C THR A 181 -14.02 4.82 -10.82
N ALA A 182 -12.99 4.63 -9.99
CA ALA A 182 -11.79 3.84 -10.32
C ALA A 182 -11.32 2.95 -9.15
N ASP A 183 -11.78 3.23 -7.92
CA ASP A 183 -11.52 2.44 -6.71
C ASP A 183 -12.80 1.80 -6.13
N PHE A 184 -13.78 1.49 -6.99
CA PHE A 184 -15.07 0.97 -6.56
C PHE A 184 -14.99 -0.29 -5.71
N ASP A 185 -14.10 -1.21 -6.06
CA ASP A 185 -13.96 -2.51 -5.40
C ASP A 185 -13.29 -2.39 -4.02
N LEU A 186 -12.37 -1.43 -3.84
CA LEU A 186 -11.78 -1.12 -2.53
C LEU A 186 -12.80 -0.57 -1.53
N HIS A 187 -13.85 0.07 -2.06
CA HIS A 187 -14.89 0.76 -1.28
C HIS A 187 -16.29 0.19 -1.50
N ILE A 188 -16.40 -1.05 -2.00
CA ILE A 188 -17.65 -1.56 -2.57
C ILE A 188 -18.85 -1.46 -1.62
N GLN A 189 -18.65 -1.76 -0.34
CA GLN A 189 -19.71 -1.76 0.68
C GLN A 189 -20.18 -0.34 1.07
N THR A 190 -19.36 0.67 0.80
CA THR A 190 -19.72 2.08 0.95
C THR A 190 -20.28 2.63 -0.36
N LEU A 191 -19.67 2.30 -1.49
CA LEU A 191 -19.93 2.95 -2.78
C LEU A 191 -21.15 2.39 -3.50
N GLN A 192 -21.40 1.07 -3.42
CA GLN A 192 -22.41 0.39 -4.21
C GLN A 192 -23.83 1.02 -4.08
N PRO A 193 -24.32 1.41 -2.88
CA PRO A 193 -25.59 2.10 -2.75
C PRO A 193 -25.66 3.44 -3.50
N TRP A 194 -24.55 4.17 -3.58
CA TRP A 194 -24.47 5.48 -4.23
C TRP A 194 -24.40 5.37 -5.76
N LEU A 195 -23.68 4.38 -6.31
CA LEU A 195 -23.55 4.19 -7.77
C LEU A 195 -24.91 4.05 -8.47
N ARG A 196 -25.90 3.44 -7.79
CA ARG A 196 -27.25 3.23 -8.35
C ARG A 196 -28.07 4.52 -8.48
N LEU A 197 -27.63 5.61 -7.86
CA LEU A 197 -28.36 6.88 -7.89
C LEU A 197 -28.07 7.71 -9.14
N PHE A 198 -27.03 7.34 -9.90
CA PHE A 198 -26.56 8.08 -11.05
C PHE A 198 -27.18 7.58 -12.35
N ASP A 199 -27.41 8.51 -13.28
CA ASP A 199 -27.96 8.19 -14.60
C ASP A 199 -26.91 7.60 -15.54
N GLU A 200 -25.62 7.76 -15.25
CA GLU A 200 -24.54 7.10 -15.98
C GLU A 200 -23.27 7.02 -15.14
N VAL A 201 -22.58 5.87 -15.22
CA VAL A 201 -21.32 5.63 -14.51
C VAL A 201 -20.16 5.62 -15.50
N LEU A 202 -19.13 6.42 -15.22
CA LEU A 202 -17.91 6.51 -16.00
C LEU A 202 -16.83 5.65 -15.35
N VAL A 203 -16.10 4.93 -16.17
CA VAL A 203 -14.96 4.09 -15.76
C VAL A 203 -13.78 4.37 -16.68
N THR A 204 -12.58 3.98 -16.31
CA THR A 204 -11.39 4.32 -17.10
C THR A 204 -11.18 3.35 -18.26
N ASP A 205 -11.62 2.10 -18.14
CA ASP A 205 -11.28 1.06 -19.11
C ASP A 205 -12.29 -0.10 -19.17
N LYS A 206 -12.03 -1.08 -20.04
CA LYS A 206 -12.89 -2.24 -20.29
C LYS A 206 -12.97 -3.23 -19.12
N THR A 207 -11.93 -3.36 -18.30
CA THR A 207 -11.90 -4.23 -17.12
C THR A 207 -12.78 -3.69 -16.01
N GLU A 208 -12.72 -2.39 -15.77
CA GLU A 208 -13.67 -1.68 -14.90
C GLU A 208 -15.08 -1.67 -15.50
N HIS A 209 -15.23 -1.48 -16.82
CA HIS A 209 -16.54 -1.55 -17.49
C HIS A 209 -17.23 -2.88 -17.25
N ALA A 210 -16.50 -3.98 -17.46
CA ALA A 210 -17.02 -5.33 -17.23
C ALA A 210 -17.48 -5.51 -15.78
N SER A 211 -16.70 -5.01 -14.81
CA SER A 211 -16.98 -5.16 -13.39
C SER A 211 -18.17 -4.29 -12.93
N VAL A 212 -18.15 -3.00 -13.29
CA VAL A 212 -19.15 -2.02 -12.85
C VAL A 212 -20.49 -2.21 -13.57
N SER A 213 -20.50 -2.72 -14.80
CA SER A 213 -21.73 -3.04 -15.54
C SER A 213 -22.63 -4.04 -14.81
N GLY A 214 -22.09 -4.88 -13.93
CA GLY A 214 -22.88 -5.79 -13.10
C GLY A 214 -23.46 -5.12 -11.84
N LEU A 215 -22.87 -4.01 -11.38
CA LEU A 215 -23.19 -3.36 -10.11
C LEU A 215 -24.37 -2.39 -10.20
N VAL A 216 -24.66 -1.90 -11.41
CA VAL A 216 -25.69 -0.90 -11.70
C VAL A 216 -26.57 -1.34 -12.86
N ASP A 217 -27.81 -0.85 -12.88
CA ASP A 217 -28.74 -1.08 -13.99
C ASP A 217 -28.66 0.02 -15.06
N THR A 218 -27.79 1.02 -14.86
CA THR A 218 -27.56 2.13 -15.80
C THR A 218 -26.43 1.85 -16.79
N THR A 219 -26.27 2.72 -17.79
CA THR A 219 -25.14 2.66 -18.73
C THR A 219 -23.81 2.92 -18.02
N VAL A 220 -22.82 2.11 -18.36
CA VAL A 220 -21.43 2.31 -17.96
C VAL A 220 -20.63 2.72 -19.19
N THR A 221 -19.90 3.83 -19.11
CA THR A 221 -19.15 4.39 -20.24
C THR A 221 -17.66 4.44 -19.91
N THR A 222 -16.81 3.90 -20.78
CA THR A 222 -15.36 4.04 -20.65
C THR A 222 -14.89 5.43 -21.09
N VAL A 223 -14.18 6.14 -20.22
CA VAL A 223 -13.56 7.46 -20.44
C VAL A 223 -12.10 7.39 -19.96
N PRO A 224 -11.17 6.81 -20.76
CA PRO A 224 -9.83 6.53 -20.27
C PRO A 224 -8.96 7.78 -20.07
N LYS A 225 -9.30 8.86 -20.77
CA LYS A 225 -8.65 10.18 -20.68
C LYS A 225 -9.33 11.04 -19.61
N SER A 226 -9.36 10.53 -18.38
CA SER A 226 -9.87 11.21 -17.18
C SER A 226 -8.75 11.68 -16.25
N PHE A 227 -7.51 11.23 -16.46
CA PHE A 227 -6.35 11.66 -15.68
C PHE A 227 -5.35 12.42 -16.54
N ALA A 228 -4.75 13.47 -15.97
CA ALA A 228 -3.78 14.32 -16.64
C ALA A 228 -2.36 14.13 -16.09
N LEU A 229 -1.38 14.73 -16.78
CA LEU A 229 -0.07 14.92 -16.19
C LEU A 229 -0.11 15.99 -15.09
N PRO A 230 0.82 15.96 -14.12
CA PRO A 230 1.01 17.05 -13.16
C PRO A 230 1.41 18.35 -13.85
N TRP A 231 0.98 19.50 -13.32
CA TRP A 231 1.39 20.83 -13.77
C TRP A 231 2.86 21.09 -13.49
N SER A 232 3.37 20.61 -12.35
CA SER A 232 4.76 20.81 -11.96
C SER A 232 5.72 19.87 -12.66
N LEU A 233 5.26 19.03 -13.60
CA LEU A 233 6.09 18.00 -14.21
C LEU A 233 7.32 18.64 -14.88
N PRO A 234 8.54 18.39 -14.37
CA PRO A 234 9.75 19.02 -14.87
C PRO A 234 10.10 18.47 -16.25
N LEU A 235 10.98 19.15 -16.99
CA LEU A 235 11.67 18.51 -18.10
C LEU A 235 12.60 17.42 -17.54
N PRO A 236 12.71 16.25 -18.19
CA PRO A 236 13.68 15.26 -17.75
C PRO A 236 15.10 15.82 -17.87
N PRO A 237 16.02 15.42 -16.97
CA PRO A 237 17.44 15.77 -17.12
C PRO A 237 17.97 15.27 -18.47
N ASN A 238 18.92 16.02 -19.07
CA ASN A 238 19.55 15.68 -20.35
C ASN A 238 20.67 14.62 -20.20
N ASP A 239 20.77 14.04 -19.00
CA ASP A 239 21.93 13.36 -18.44
C ASP A 239 21.67 11.84 -18.37
N GLN A 240 22.74 11.06 -18.09
CA GLN A 240 22.76 9.60 -18.08
C GLN A 240 21.58 8.98 -17.30
N ARG A 241 20.89 8.02 -17.93
CA ARG A 241 19.96 7.10 -17.26
C ARG A 241 20.77 6.02 -16.54
N ASP A 242 21.26 6.35 -15.35
CA ASP A 242 22.15 5.52 -14.56
C ASP A 242 21.42 4.53 -13.63
N LEU A 243 20.11 4.67 -13.45
CA LEU A 243 19.28 3.72 -12.71
C LEU A 243 18.64 2.70 -13.67
N ASP A 244 18.77 1.41 -13.38
CA ASP A 244 18.19 0.37 -14.24
C ASP A 244 16.66 0.33 -14.15
N ILE A 245 16.14 0.24 -12.92
CA ILE A 245 14.71 0.05 -12.65
C ILE A 245 14.30 0.91 -11.46
N VAL A 246 13.15 1.57 -11.57
CA VAL A 246 12.44 2.15 -10.44
C VAL A 246 11.05 1.54 -10.30
N LEU A 247 10.69 1.18 -9.06
CA LEU A 247 9.38 0.68 -8.67
C LEU A 247 8.78 1.61 -7.63
N THR A 248 7.55 2.07 -7.86
CA THR A 248 6.89 3.01 -6.93
C THR A 248 5.48 2.55 -6.53
N GLY A 249 5.13 2.80 -5.26
CA GLY A 249 3.82 2.53 -4.69
C GLY A 249 3.87 1.76 -3.37
N SER A 250 2.70 1.46 -2.82
CA SER A 250 2.57 0.55 -1.68
C SER A 250 2.93 -0.87 -2.12
N LEU A 251 4.22 -1.19 -2.11
CA LEU A 251 4.76 -2.47 -2.55
C LEU A 251 4.45 -3.57 -1.54
N PHE A 252 4.48 -3.25 -0.25
CA PHE A 252 4.36 -4.24 0.82
C PHE A 252 3.09 -4.00 1.62
N ASN A 253 1.96 -4.51 1.11
CA ASN A 253 0.70 -4.53 1.83
C ASN A 253 -0.09 -5.77 1.38
N SER A 254 -0.67 -6.49 2.34
CA SER A 254 -1.42 -7.72 2.11
C SER A 254 -2.61 -7.57 1.15
N PHE A 255 -3.10 -6.34 0.92
CA PHE A 255 -4.15 -6.06 -0.05
C PHE A 255 -3.68 -6.16 -1.52
N TRP A 256 -2.38 -6.05 -1.81
CA TRP A 256 -1.84 -6.00 -3.17
C TRP A 256 -0.97 -7.22 -3.54
N PRO A 257 -1.50 -8.46 -3.55
CA PRO A 257 -0.71 -9.65 -3.87
C PRO A 257 -0.06 -9.59 -5.27
N ASP A 258 -0.73 -8.94 -6.24
CA ASP A 258 -0.23 -8.75 -7.61
C ASP A 258 1.12 -7.98 -7.64
N LYS A 259 1.32 -7.03 -6.72
CA LYS A 259 2.59 -6.28 -6.61
C LYS A 259 3.71 -7.12 -6.04
N ILE A 260 3.38 -8.12 -5.23
CA ILE A 260 4.35 -9.04 -4.61
C ILE A 260 4.85 -10.01 -5.64
N GLU A 261 3.95 -10.50 -6.48
CA GLU A 261 4.31 -11.26 -7.66
C GLU A 261 5.20 -10.45 -8.63
N MET A 262 4.87 -9.18 -8.85
CA MET A 262 5.72 -8.26 -9.61
C MET A 262 7.11 -8.13 -8.98
N VAL A 263 7.22 -7.87 -7.67
CA VAL A 263 8.51 -7.76 -6.96
C VAL A 263 9.31 -9.07 -7.07
N ASN A 264 8.67 -10.22 -6.87
CA ASN A 264 9.32 -11.53 -7.03
C ASN A 264 9.84 -11.75 -8.45
N SER A 265 9.10 -11.31 -9.47
CA SER A 265 9.53 -11.41 -10.87
C SER A 265 10.75 -10.52 -11.18
N VAL A 266 10.81 -9.33 -10.57
CA VAL A 266 11.96 -8.42 -10.68
C VAL A 266 13.19 -9.05 -10.02
N LEU A 267 13.05 -9.61 -8.82
CA LEU A 267 14.15 -10.25 -8.10
C LEU A 267 14.72 -11.49 -8.80
N ARG A 268 14.00 -12.07 -9.78
CA ARG A 268 14.46 -13.19 -10.61
C ARG A 268 15.29 -12.75 -11.83
N VAL A 269 15.35 -11.45 -12.12
CA VAL A 269 16.14 -10.96 -13.26
C VAL A 269 17.62 -11.05 -12.92
N PRO A 270 18.44 -11.75 -13.73
CA PRO A 270 19.88 -11.83 -13.49
C PRO A 270 20.56 -10.46 -13.66
N GLU A 271 21.64 -10.23 -12.91
CA GLU A 271 22.57 -9.11 -13.11
C GLU A 271 21.94 -7.70 -12.96
N ILE A 272 20.82 -7.57 -12.25
CA ILE A 272 20.28 -6.27 -11.85
C ILE A 272 20.48 -6.00 -10.36
N SER A 273 20.59 -4.73 -9.99
CA SER A 273 20.65 -4.25 -8.61
C SER A 273 19.37 -3.45 -8.29
N PRO A 274 18.23 -4.11 -8.02
CA PRO A 274 16.95 -3.43 -7.82
C PRO A 274 16.95 -2.73 -6.46
N PHE A 275 16.50 -1.48 -6.40
CA PHE A 275 16.34 -0.73 -5.17
C PHE A 275 14.86 -0.66 -4.77
N PHE A 276 14.53 -1.00 -3.51
CA PHE A 276 13.17 -0.95 -2.98
C PHE A 276 13.07 0.11 -1.90
N LEU A 277 12.14 1.04 -2.07
CA LEU A 277 11.81 2.03 -1.06
C LEU A 277 10.37 1.86 -0.59
N ASN A 278 10.20 1.42 0.65
CA ASN A 278 8.90 1.37 1.31
C ASN A 278 8.63 2.68 2.07
N GLY A 279 7.92 3.61 1.43
CA GLY A 279 7.53 4.88 2.04
C GLY A 279 7.19 5.94 1.01
N PHE A 280 6.87 7.15 1.49
CA PHE A 280 6.62 8.31 0.63
C PHE A 280 7.91 9.08 0.36
N ILE A 281 8.06 9.63 -0.84
CA ILE A 281 9.12 10.57 -1.22
C ILE A 281 8.50 11.87 -1.71
N LYS A 282 9.26 12.96 -1.68
CA LYS A 282 8.77 14.23 -2.22
C LYS A 282 8.61 14.11 -3.73
N ILE A 283 7.62 14.82 -4.27
CA ILE A 283 7.27 14.71 -5.69
C ILE A 283 8.43 15.10 -6.63
N ASN A 284 9.26 16.07 -6.26
CA ASN A 284 10.43 16.45 -7.06
C ASN A 284 11.49 15.35 -7.08
N ASP A 285 11.76 14.72 -5.92
CA ASP A 285 12.71 13.61 -5.82
C ASP A 285 12.21 12.40 -6.63
N TYR A 286 10.89 12.17 -6.63
CA TYR A 286 10.26 11.16 -7.48
C TYR A 286 10.51 11.39 -8.97
N PHE A 287 10.29 12.61 -9.48
CA PHE A 287 10.55 12.92 -10.89
C PHE A 287 12.03 12.84 -11.25
N GLU A 288 12.93 13.26 -10.35
CA GLU A 288 14.37 13.12 -10.55
C GLU A 288 14.76 11.63 -10.72
N ILE A 289 14.26 10.75 -9.86
CA ILE A 289 14.49 9.31 -9.94
C ILE A 289 13.92 8.74 -11.25
N LEU A 290 12.70 9.12 -11.65
CA LEU A 290 12.12 8.70 -12.94
C LEU A 290 12.97 9.17 -14.13
N GLY A 291 13.46 10.41 -14.10
CA GLY A 291 14.31 10.99 -15.14
C GLY A 291 15.61 10.22 -15.35
N ARG A 292 16.19 9.71 -14.27
CA ARG A 292 17.42 8.89 -14.26
C ARG A 292 17.20 7.40 -14.53
N SER A 293 15.97 6.93 -14.55
CA SER A 293 15.66 5.50 -14.71
C SER A 293 15.53 5.07 -16.17
N LYS A 294 16.10 3.91 -16.54
CA LYS A 294 15.94 3.29 -17.87
C LYS A 294 14.52 2.76 -18.06
N LEU A 295 13.98 2.09 -17.04
CA LEU A 295 12.62 1.58 -17.04
C LEU A 295 11.90 1.70 -15.68
N SER A 296 10.58 1.73 -15.74
CA SER A 296 9.67 1.73 -14.59
C SER A 296 8.53 0.76 -14.84
N ILE A 297 7.99 0.16 -13.78
CA ILE A 297 6.96 -0.88 -13.86
C ILE A 297 5.69 -0.40 -13.18
N SER A 298 4.57 -0.49 -13.89
CA SER A 298 3.23 -0.29 -13.35
C SER A 298 2.52 -1.62 -13.17
N CYS A 299 1.95 -1.83 -11.99
CA CYS A 299 1.12 -2.97 -11.63
C CYS A 299 -0.16 -2.46 -10.97
N LEU A 300 -1.28 -2.65 -11.65
CA LEU A 300 -2.62 -2.25 -11.23
C LEU A 300 -3.48 -3.47 -10.92
N ARG A 301 -4.43 -3.26 -10.01
CA ARG A 301 -5.47 -4.22 -9.65
C ARG A 301 -6.39 -4.52 -10.83
N ASN A 302 -6.81 -3.47 -11.53
CA ASN A 302 -7.54 -3.55 -12.78
C ASN A 302 -6.53 -3.36 -13.91
N ALA A 303 -6.07 -4.47 -14.49
CA ALA A 303 -4.96 -4.47 -15.46
C ALA A 303 -5.19 -3.57 -16.69
N GLY A 304 -6.44 -3.28 -17.03
CA GLY A 304 -6.78 -2.41 -18.15
C GLY A 304 -6.83 -0.92 -17.82
N ALA A 305 -6.90 -0.55 -16.55
CA ALA A 305 -7.08 0.84 -16.10
C ALA A 305 -5.91 1.74 -16.53
N THR A 306 -6.12 3.04 -16.52
CA THR A 306 -5.08 4.03 -16.83
C THR A 306 -4.06 4.09 -15.69
N PRO A 307 -2.80 3.65 -15.89
CA PRO A 307 -1.77 3.80 -14.88
C PRO A 307 -1.30 5.26 -14.85
N THR A 308 -1.74 6.03 -13.87
CA THR A 308 -1.33 7.45 -13.69
C THR A 308 0.19 7.57 -13.57
N ARG A 309 0.83 6.70 -12.79
CA ARG A 309 2.31 6.60 -12.74
C ARG A 309 2.94 6.15 -14.05
N GLY A 310 2.20 5.43 -14.88
CA GLY A 310 2.63 5.10 -16.24
C GLY A 310 2.68 6.33 -17.14
N LEU A 311 1.72 7.25 -17.01
CA LEU A 311 1.76 8.55 -17.69
C LEU A 311 2.98 9.36 -17.24
N GLU A 312 3.22 9.46 -15.94
CA GLU A 312 4.38 10.16 -15.37
C GLU A 312 5.70 9.53 -15.86
N THR A 313 5.80 8.20 -15.85
CA THR A 313 6.96 7.43 -16.36
C THR A 313 7.28 7.82 -17.81
N LEU A 314 6.30 7.69 -18.71
CA LEU A 314 6.49 8.02 -20.12
C LEU A 314 6.81 9.51 -20.32
N ALA A 315 6.17 10.39 -19.55
CA ALA A 315 6.40 11.83 -19.65
C ALA A 315 7.78 12.27 -19.12
N MET A 316 8.47 11.45 -18.33
CA MET A 316 9.87 11.62 -17.94
C MET A 316 10.85 10.91 -18.90
N GLY A 317 10.36 10.41 -20.03
CA GLY A 317 11.16 9.70 -21.04
C GLY A 317 11.68 8.34 -20.58
N CYS A 318 11.09 7.78 -19.51
CA CYS A 318 11.42 6.46 -19.00
C CYS A 318 10.59 5.38 -19.71
N THR A 319 11.18 4.22 -19.97
CA THR A 319 10.46 3.09 -20.60
C THR A 319 9.45 2.52 -19.60
N LEU A 320 8.20 2.35 -20.02
CA LEU A 320 7.14 1.81 -19.19
C LEU A 320 6.92 0.32 -19.46
N LEU A 321 6.95 -0.50 -18.41
CA LEU A 321 6.35 -1.83 -18.39
C LEU A 321 4.97 -1.76 -17.72
N ALA A 322 3.91 -2.16 -18.42
CA ALA A 322 2.55 -2.20 -17.87
C ALA A 322 1.85 -3.53 -18.20
N GLN A 323 0.78 -3.86 -17.51
CA GLN A 323 0.03 -5.10 -17.81
C GLN A 323 -0.57 -5.08 -19.21
N ASP A 324 -0.67 -6.26 -19.84
CA ASP A 324 -1.10 -6.45 -21.24
C ASP A 324 -2.41 -5.76 -21.60
N GLU A 325 -3.33 -5.60 -20.66
CA GLU A 325 -4.65 -5.03 -20.91
C GLU A 325 -4.68 -3.48 -20.89
N THR A 326 -3.56 -2.82 -20.54
CA THR A 326 -3.52 -1.38 -20.29
C THR A 326 -4.10 -0.53 -21.43
N VAL A 327 -4.92 0.45 -21.06
CA VAL A 327 -5.54 1.37 -22.02
C VAL A 327 -4.55 2.34 -22.68
N LEU A 328 -3.32 2.48 -22.16
CA LEU A 328 -2.29 3.31 -22.78
C LEU A 328 -1.90 2.86 -24.19
N LYS A 329 -2.18 1.60 -24.55
CA LYS A 329 -2.01 1.06 -25.92
C LYS A 329 -2.78 1.84 -26.98
N LEU A 330 -3.80 2.62 -26.60
CA LEU A 330 -4.50 3.51 -27.52
C LEU A 330 -3.59 4.65 -28.03
N TRP A 331 -2.61 5.10 -27.26
CA TRP A 331 -1.75 6.24 -27.60
C TRP A 331 -0.31 5.88 -27.93
N VAL A 332 0.25 4.87 -27.25
CA VAL A 332 1.66 4.51 -27.33
C VAL A 332 1.82 2.99 -27.41
N GLY A 333 2.90 2.52 -28.03
CA GLY A 333 3.29 1.12 -28.09
C GLY A 333 4.79 0.95 -27.88
N LYS A 334 5.34 -0.17 -28.38
CA LYS A 334 6.76 -0.52 -28.21
C LYS A 334 7.69 0.54 -28.80
N ASP A 335 7.31 1.11 -29.93
CA ASP A 335 8.10 2.14 -30.61
C ASP A 335 8.02 3.51 -29.91
N GLU A 336 7.17 3.64 -28.90
CA GLU A 336 6.99 4.80 -28.05
C GLU A 336 7.38 4.52 -26.58
N GLY A 337 8.05 3.40 -26.31
CA GLY A 337 8.55 3.07 -24.97
C GLY A 337 7.53 2.43 -24.03
N LEU A 338 6.38 1.95 -24.53
CA LEU A 338 5.46 1.09 -23.79
C LEU A 338 5.69 -0.39 -24.13
N HIS A 339 6.09 -1.17 -23.14
CA HIS A 339 6.15 -2.62 -23.20
C HIS A 339 5.09 -3.22 -22.27
N THR A 340 4.55 -4.37 -22.67
CA THR A 340 3.52 -5.04 -21.89
C THR A 340 3.98 -6.38 -21.34
N TYR A 341 3.38 -6.79 -20.23
CA TYR A 341 3.63 -8.06 -19.56
C TYR A 341 2.35 -8.65 -18.96
N SER A 342 2.41 -9.92 -18.60
CA SER A 342 1.40 -10.64 -17.83
C SER A 342 2.03 -11.21 -16.56
N LEU A 343 1.30 -11.15 -15.45
CA LEU A 343 1.62 -11.90 -14.24
C LEU A 343 1.37 -13.40 -14.47
N GLY A 344 1.92 -14.25 -13.63
CA GLY A 344 1.80 -15.70 -13.64
C GLY A 344 2.78 -16.42 -14.58
N ASN A 345 3.70 -15.68 -15.22
CA ASN A 345 4.68 -16.22 -16.15
C ASN A 345 5.93 -15.33 -16.27
N ASP A 346 6.96 -15.80 -16.96
CA ASP A 346 8.24 -15.09 -17.11
C ASP A 346 8.22 -13.94 -18.13
N SER A 347 7.06 -13.42 -18.52
CA SER A 347 6.99 -12.30 -19.48
C SER A 347 7.58 -11.01 -18.91
N LEU A 348 7.34 -10.71 -17.64
CA LEU A 348 7.88 -9.52 -16.97
C LEU A 348 9.42 -9.59 -16.91
N THR A 349 9.97 -10.69 -16.39
CA THR A 349 11.41 -10.95 -16.30
C THR A 349 12.08 -10.81 -17.67
N ARG A 350 11.53 -11.46 -18.72
CA ARG A 350 12.05 -11.36 -20.09
C ARG A 350 11.98 -9.95 -20.65
N ALA A 351 10.92 -9.20 -20.35
CA ALA A 351 10.77 -7.83 -20.82
C ALA A 351 11.81 -6.89 -20.18
N ILE A 352 12.05 -7.04 -18.88
CA ILE A 352 13.09 -6.30 -18.15
C ILE A 352 14.47 -6.59 -18.76
N GLU A 353 14.85 -7.86 -18.90
CA GLU A 353 16.14 -8.24 -19.49
C GLU A 353 16.32 -7.65 -20.89
N HIS A 354 15.26 -7.71 -21.70
CA HIS A 354 15.30 -7.22 -23.07
C HIS A 354 15.56 -5.71 -23.15
N ILE A 355 14.93 -4.95 -22.25
CA ILE A 355 15.07 -3.50 -22.17
C ILE A 355 16.47 -3.10 -21.69
N ILE A 356 16.94 -3.71 -20.59
CA ILE A 356 18.24 -3.39 -19.99
C ILE A 356 19.40 -3.72 -20.93
N LYS A 357 19.28 -4.76 -21.77
CA LYS A 357 20.30 -5.13 -22.76
C LYS A 357 20.42 -4.14 -23.95
N LYS A 358 19.46 -3.22 -24.14
CA LYS A 358 19.45 -2.27 -25.28
C LYS A 358 19.01 -0.84 -24.87
N PRO A 359 19.69 -0.21 -23.91
CA PRO A 359 19.21 1.03 -23.29
C PRO A 359 19.01 2.16 -24.30
N GLU A 360 19.92 2.33 -25.27
CA GLU A 360 19.83 3.40 -26.28
C GLU A 360 18.61 3.28 -27.20
N THR A 361 18.23 2.05 -27.56
CA THR A 361 17.05 1.81 -28.40
C THR A 361 15.78 2.22 -27.68
N TYR A 362 15.67 1.84 -26.40
CA TYR A 362 14.50 2.12 -25.58
C TYR A 362 14.45 3.56 -25.10
N ALA A 363 15.59 4.21 -24.85
CA ALA A 363 15.65 5.64 -24.59
C ALA A 363 15.10 6.45 -25.76
N ALA A 364 15.46 6.10 -27.00
CA ALA A 364 14.93 6.76 -28.20
C ALA A 364 13.42 6.52 -28.38
N ALA A 365 12.92 5.33 -28.05
CA ALA A 365 11.49 5.03 -28.07
C ALA A 365 10.72 5.81 -27.00
N ALA A 366 11.23 5.82 -25.77
CA ALA A 366 10.63 6.54 -24.66
C ALA A 366 10.65 8.06 -24.87
N ALA A 367 11.64 8.61 -25.58
CA ALA A 367 11.63 10.02 -25.98
C ALA A 367 10.45 10.36 -26.92
N ARG A 368 10.11 9.48 -27.87
CA ARG A 368 8.91 9.64 -28.72
C ARG A 368 7.63 9.51 -27.90
N GLY A 369 7.57 8.54 -26.99
CA GLY A 369 6.46 8.37 -26.06
C GLY A 369 6.23 9.60 -25.19
N MET A 370 7.31 10.19 -24.68
CA MET A 370 7.27 11.43 -23.90
C MET A 370 6.60 12.57 -24.65
N GLU A 371 6.96 12.80 -25.92
CA GLU A 371 6.34 13.84 -26.74
C GLU A 371 4.84 13.60 -26.94
N ILE A 372 4.45 12.34 -27.19
CA ILE A 372 3.04 11.97 -27.36
C ILE A 372 2.28 12.16 -26.05
N VAL A 373 2.78 11.63 -24.93
CA VAL A 373 2.10 11.68 -23.64
C VAL A 373 1.99 13.11 -23.13
N ARG A 374 3.06 13.93 -23.22
CA ARG A 374 3.00 15.35 -22.86
C ARG A 374 2.00 16.15 -23.70
N ARG A 375 1.87 15.83 -24.99
CA ARG A 375 0.88 16.48 -25.87
C ARG A 375 -0.54 15.99 -25.63
N GLU A 376 -0.73 14.69 -25.43
CA GLU A 376 -2.05 14.09 -25.33
C GLU A 376 -2.65 14.24 -23.93
N PHE A 377 -1.83 14.14 -22.89
CA PHE A 377 -2.23 14.20 -21.48
C PHE A 377 -1.85 15.53 -20.81
N ASP A 378 -1.62 16.56 -21.61
CA ASP A 378 -1.54 17.94 -21.12
C ASP A 378 -2.78 18.27 -20.26
N PRO A 379 -2.60 18.88 -19.08
CA PRO A 379 -3.72 19.20 -18.18
C PRO A 379 -4.86 19.93 -18.87
N TRP A 380 -4.57 20.96 -19.69
CA TRP A 380 -5.61 21.72 -20.40
C TRP A 380 -6.41 20.82 -21.33
N LYS A 381 -5.69 20.01 -22.11
CA LYS A 381 -6.32 19.13 -23.09
C LYS A 381 -7.21 18.08 -22.42
N VAL A 382 -6.76 17.50 -21.30
CA VAL A 382 -7.52 16.47 -20.57
C VAL A 382 -8.74 17.07 -19.88
N GLY A 383 -8.61 18.16 -19.11
CA GLY A 383 -9.74 18.77 -18.41
C GLY A 383 -10.81 19.31 -19.38
N SER A 384 -10.36 19.97 -20.46
CA SER A 384 -11.23 20.47 -21.53
C SER A 384 -11.97 19.33 -22.25
N TYR A 385 -11.28 18.22 -22.55
CA TYR A 385 -11.87 17.01 -23.12
C TYR A 385 -12.89 16.38 -22.19
N TYR A 386 -12.54 16.20 -20.91
CA TYR A 386 -13.35 15.50 -19.93
C TYR A 386 -14.73 16.17 -19.75
N MET A 387 -14.76 17.49 -19.62
CA MET A 387 -16.02 18.23 -19.44
C MET A 387 -16.87 18.25 -20.72
N ARG A 388 -16.23 18.25 -21.89
CA ARG A 388 -16.93 18.12 -23.17
C ARG A 388 -17.47 16.71 -23.38
N MET A 389 -16.74 15.68 -22.94
CA MET A 389 -17.22 14.29 -22.91
C MET A 389 -18.41 14.14 -21.96
N ALA A 390 -18.34 14.71 -20.75
CA ALA A 390 -19.45 14.77 -19.82
C ALA A 390 -20.68 15.48 -20.45
N THR A 391 -20.48 16.57 -21.20
CA THR A 391 -21.56 17.25 -21.93
C THR A 391 -22.19 16.36 -23.00
N PHE A 392 -21.37 15.65 -23.78
CA PHE A 392 -21.84 14.66 -24.77
C PHE A 392 -22.68 13.56 -24.10
N ILE A 393 -22.21 13.05 -22.97
CA ILE A 393 -22.91 12.03 -22.19
C ILE A 393 -24.23 12.60 -21.63
N ALA A 394 -24.20 13.78 -21.00
CA ALA A 394 -25.39 14.46 -20.47
C ALA A 394 -26.46 14.72 -21.54
N ALA A 395 -26.06 14.89 -22.80
CA ALA A 395 -27.00 15.04 -23.92
C ALA A 395 -27.74 13.76 -24.34
N ARG A 396 -27.31 12.56 -23.88
CA ARG A 396 -27.96 11.30 -24.24
C ARG A 396 -29.45 11.30 -23.83
N PRO A 397 -30.35 10.75 -24.66
CA PRO A 397 -31.73 10.51 -24.27
C PRO A 397 -31.82 9.62 -23.04
N ARG A 398 -32.67 9.97 -22.08
CA ARG A 398 -32.83 9.24 -20.80
C ARG A 398 -34.30 9.07 -20.44
N GLY A 399 -34.59 7.96 -19.75
CA GLY A 399 -35.89 7.73 -19.13
C GLY A 399 -36.07 8.54 -17.85
N THR A 400 -37.22 8.41 -17.22
CA THR A 400 -37.47 8.97 -15.89
C THR A 400 -36.61 8.25 -14.85
N ARG A 401 -35.92 9.03 -13.99
CA ARG A 401 -35.13 8.49 -12.89
C ARG A 401 -36.03 7.78 -11.87
N PHE A 402 -35.58 6.61 -11.40
CA PHE A 402 -36.21 5.91 -10.30
C PHE A 402 -35.62 6.44 -8.98
N ILE A 403 -36.48 6.92 -8.08
CA ILE A 403 -36.05 7.37 -6.76
C ILE A 403 -35.93 6.17 -5.83
N VAL A 404 -34.75 6.01 -5.24
CA VAL A 404 -34.43 4.97 -4.25
C VAL A 404 -34.62 5.54 -2.84
N GLU A 405 -35.50 4.91 -2.07
CA GLU A 405 -35.80 5.25 -0.66
C GLU A 405 -35.60 4.02 0.25
N PRO A 406 -35.02 4.19 1.46
CA PRO A 406 -34.43 5.43 1.99
C PRO A 406 -33.10 5.78 1.31
N ALA A 407 -32.72 7.06 1.34
CA ALA A 407 -31.42 7.51 0.85
C ALA A 407 -30.26 6.79 1.59
N PRO A 408 -29.15 6.47 0.89
CA PRO A 408 -28.01 5.80 1.50
C PRO A 408 -27.37 6.61 2.64
N THR A 409 -26.85 5.91 3.65
CA THR A 409 -26.06 6.50 4.73
C THR A 409 -24.70 6.96 4.18
N GLN A 410 -24.28 8.18 4.54
CA GLN A 410 -22.95 8.67 4.25
C GLN A 410 -21.92 8.01 5.19
N LYS A 411 -20.96 7.29 4.60
CA LYS A 411 -19.84 6.64 5.30
C LYS A 411 -18.53 7.12 4.68
N ARG A 412 -17.50 7.34 5.50
CA ARG A 412 -16.27 7.93 4.98
C ARG A 412 -15.00 7.61 5.73
N SER A 413 -15.09 7.24 7.00
CA SER A 413 -13.88 6.98 7.78
C SER A 413 -13.11 5.78 7.22
N VAL A 414 -11.80 5.97 7.07
CA VAL A 414 -10.75 4.97 6.79
C VAL A 414 -9.58 5.28 7.72
N VAL A 415 -8.72 4.29 8.02
CA VAL A 415 -7.67 4.50 9.03
C VAL A 415 -6.53 5.37 8.51
N ALA A 416 -6.04 5.05 7.32
CA ALA A 416 -4.97 5.76 6.62
C ALA A 416 -5.60 6.72 5.62
N LYS A 417 -5.56 8.02 5.94
CA LYS A 417 -6.13 9.13 5.15
C LYS A 417 -5.97 8.91 3.64
N GLY A 418 -7.07 8.65 2.94
CA GLY A 418 -7.14 8.88 1.49
C GLY A 418 -7.46 10.35 1.20
N TRP A 419 -7.92 10.68 -0.01
CA TRP A 419 -7.96 12.06 -0.54
C TRP A 419 -8.89 13.07 0.14
N LEU A 420 -9.52 12.73 1.26
CA LEU A 420 -10.11 13.76 2.11
C LEU A 420 -9.00 14.49 2.85
N ALA A 421 -8.43 15.48 2.15
CA ALA A 421 -7.49 16.41 2.73
C ALA A 421 -8.15 17.11 3.94
N GLY A 422 -7.59 16.88 5.12
CA GLY A 422 -7.41 17.94 6.12
C GLY A 422 -8.62 18.49 6.87
N ASN A 423 -9.87 18.11 6.59
CA ASN A 423 -11.02 18.71 7.27
C ASN A 423 -11.56 17.80 8.39
N GLN A 424 -10.74 17.55 9.41
CA GLN A 424 -11.15 16.88 10.66
C GLN A 424 -12.51 17.39 11.21
N PRO A 425 -12.83 18.70 11.16
CA PRO A 425 -14.15 19.19 11.52
C PRO A 425 -15.31 18.58 10.73
N VAL A 426 -15.11 18.26 9.44
CA VAL A 426 -16.13 17.64 8.58
C VAL A 426 -16.37 16.19 8.99
N LEU A 427 -15.31 15.42 9.23
CA LEU A 427 -15.44 14.03 9.69
C LEU A 427 -16.12 13.97 11.07
N GLN A 428 -15.73 14.86 11.99
CA GLN A 428 -16.40 15.00 13.28
C GLN A 428 -17.88 15.39 13.14
N TYR A 429 -18.21 16.28 12.20
CA TYR A 429 -19.60 16.65 11.94
C TYR A 429 -20.41 15.49 11.34
N LEU A 430 -19.85 14.77 10.36
CA LEU A 430 -20.46 13.56 9.78
C LEU A 430 -20.72 12.51 10.86
N GLN A 431 -19.72 12.27 11.72
CA GLN A 431 -19.80 11.34 12.85
C GLN A 431 -20.96 11.71 13.78
N ASN A 432 -21.03 12.98 14.21
CA ASN A 432 -22.12 13.46 15.07
C ASN A 432 -23.49 13.27 14.40
N LYS A 433 -23.61 13.55 13.09
CA LYS A 433 -24.86 13.32 12.34
C LYS A 433 -25.24 11.85 12.27
N ASN A 434 -24.29 10.96 12.02
CA ASN A 434 -24.53 9.52 12.01
C ASN A 434 -24.99 9.03 13.39
N LEU A 435 -24.36 9.51 14.46
CA LEU A 435 -24.74 9.18 15.83
C LEU A 435 -26.14 9.71 16.21
N ASP A 436 -26.48 10.94 15.80
CA ASP A 436 -27.81 11.51 16.04
C ASP A 436 -28.89 10.74 15.27
N ARG A 437 -28.63 10.39 14.00
CA ARG A 437 -29.53 9.54 13.21
C ARG A 437 -29.74 8.20 13.90
N PHE A 438 -28.67 7.55 14.35
CA PHE A 438 -28.73 6.29 15.07
C PHE A 438 -29.58 6.37 16.36
N LYS A 439 -29.39 7.41 17.17
CA LYS A 439 -30.16 7.63 18.42
C LYS A 439 -31.65 7.88 18.18
N ASN A 440 -32.02 8.35 16.98
CA ASN A 440 -33.40 8.63 16.61
C ASN A 440 -34.14 7.42 16.02
N ILE A 441 -33.45 6.29 15.80
CA ILE A 441 -34.09 5.04 15.40
C ILE A 441 -34.75 4.41 16.63
N SER A 442 -35.99 3.93 16.50
CA SER A 442 -36.66 3.21 17.59
C SER A 442 -35.89 1.93 17.93
N ALA A 443 -35.93 1.50 19.19
CA ALA A 443 -35.18 0.30 19.63
C ALA A 443 -35.49 -0.96 18.80
N ASP A 444 -36.72 -1.10 18.32
CA ASP A 444 -37.17 -2.24 17.51
C ASP A 444 -36.88 -2.10 16.00
N ASP A 445 -36.44 -0.93 15.55
CA ASP A 445 -36.24 -0.60 14.12
C ASP A 445 -34.75 -0.64 13.69
N HIS A 446 -33.85 -1.00 14.61
CA HIS A 446 -32.43 -1.11 14.29
C HIS A 446 -32.15 -2.24 13.30
N THR A 447 -31.45 -1.90 12.22
CA THR A 447 -30.93 -2.85 11.22
C THR A 447 -29.45 -3.15 11.45
N VAL A 448 -28.95 -4.23 10.85
CA VAL A 448 -27.52 -4.59 10.87
C VAL A 448 -26.67 -3.41 10.39
N GLN A 449 -27.06 -2.75 9.30
CA GLN A 449 -26.36 -1.59 8.75
C GLN A 449 -26.38 -0.41 9.73
N SER A 450 -27.54 -0.08 10.31
CA SER A 450 -27.65 1.05 11.26
C SER A 450 -26.71 0.89 12.46
N VAL A 451 -26.56 -0.32 12.98
CA VAL A 451 -25.68 -0.63 14.11
C VAL A 451 -24.22 -0.71 13.66
N ASN A 452 -23.93 -1.52 12.65
CA ASN A 452 -22.57 -1.81 12.21
C ASN A 452 -21.90 -0.56 11.63
N ASP A 453 -22.58 0.19 10.76
CA ASP A 453 -22.00 1.37 10.10
C ASP A 453 -21.75 2.49 11.12
N THR A 454 -22.65 2.71 12.09
CA THR A 454 -22.45 3.73 13.14
C THR A 454 -21.27 3.38 14.04
N ALA A 455 -21.18 2.13 14.51
CA ALA A 455 -20.06 1.69 15.34
C ALA A 455 -18.73 1.72 14.58
N ARG A 456 -18.74 1.34 13.30
CA ARG A 456 -17.61 1.43 12.37
C ARG A 456 -17.08 2.86 12.25
N GLU A 457 -17.92 3.85 11.95
CA GLU A 457 -17.44 5.23 11.77
C GLU A 457 -16.79 5.78 13.05
N LEU A 458 -17.37 5.49 14.23
CA LEU A 458 -16.78 5.86 15.52
C LEU A 458 -15.42 5.19 15.74
N LEU A 459 -15.33 3.88 15.47
CA LEU A 459 -14.09 3.11 15.61
C LEU A 459 -12.99 3.59 14.67
N LEU A 460 -13.32 3.87 13.41
CA LEU A 460 -12.32 4.24 12.42
C LEU A 460 -11.78 5.65 12.64
N GLU A 461 -12.59 6.57 13.17
CA GLU A 461 -12.10 7.86 13.62
C GLU A 461 -11.15 7.70 14.82
N PHE A 462 -11.53 6.89 15.82
CA PHE A 462 -10.63 6.53 16.92
C PHE A 462 -9.33 5.90 16.41
N ALA A 463 -9.40 4.98 15.45
CA ALA A 463 -8.24 4.32 14.87
C ALA A 463 -7.34 5.30 14.09
N ALA A 464 -7.93 6.27 13.39
CA ALA A 464 -7.21 7.33 12.69
C ALA A 464 -6.47 8.27 13.67
N GLU A 465 -7.10 8.63 14.79
CA GLU A 465 -6.45 9.38 15.88
C GLU A 465 -5.35 8.55 16.55
N ALA A 466 -5.64 7.28 16.84
CA ALA A 466 -4.69 6.32 17.41
C ALA A 466 -3.49 6.06 16.51
N ARG A 467 -3.56 6.41 15.23
CA ARG A 467 -2.45 6.33 14.26
C ARG A 467 -1.44 7.48 14.42
N VAL A 468 -1.83 8.56 15.09
CA VAL A 468 -0.94 9.70 15.34
C VAL A 468 0.09 9.30 16.40
N PRO A 469 1.41 9.45 16.13
CA PRO A 469 2.44 9.14 17.11
C PRO A 469 2.26 9.97 18.38
N GLY A 470 2.29 9.32 19.56
CA GLY A 470 2.14 10.01 20.84
C GLY A 470 0.72 10.49 21.18
N ALA A 471 -0.31 10.07 20.44
CA ALA A 471 -1.70 10.42 20.75
C ALA A 471 -2.12 10.00 22.18
N ASP A 472 -2.66 10.95 22.94
CA ASP A 472 -3.29 10.69 24.24
C ASP A 472 -4.78 10.37 24.03
N LEU A 473 -5.12 9.09 24.16
CA LEU A 473 -6.47 8.56 23.97
C LEU A 473 -7.24 8.41 25.29
N SER A 474 -6.69 8.89 26.42
CA SER A 474 -7.26 8.64 27.75
C SER A 474 -8.62 9.32 27.99
N THR A 475 -8.93 10.38 27.26
CA THR A 475 -10.19 11.12 27.34
C THR A 475 -11.14 10.84 26.17
N ASP A 476 -10.78 9.93 25.27
CA ASP A 476 -11.60 9.61 24.11
C ASP A 476 -12.89 8.86 24.50
N ASN A 477 -14.01 9.24 23.89
CA ASN A 477 -15.32 8.59 24.11
C ASN A 477 -15.79 7.81 22.88
N LEU A 478 -15.07 7.85 21.77
CA LEU A 478 -15.44 7.21 20.51
C LEU A 478 -15.35 5.69 20.62
N LEU A 479 -14.24 5.16 21.14
CA LEU A 479 -14.08 3.71 21.33
C LEU A 479 -15.13 3.12 22.30
N PRO A 480 -15.36 3.68 23.51
CA PRO A 480 -16.43 3.21 24.38
C PRO A 480 -17.82 3.27 23.72
N ALA A 481 -18.11 4.33 22.96
CA ALA A 481 -19.38 4.45 22.24
C ALA A 481 -19.54 3.36 21.16
N ALA A 482 -18.51 3.13 20.34
CA ALA A 482 -18.49 2.07 19.33
C ALA A 482 -18.71 0.69 19.97
N MET A 483 -17.98 0.39 21.05
CA MET A 483 -18.10 -0.86 21.80
C MET A 483 -19.50 -1.09 22.37
N ASN A 484 -20.13 -0.04 22.89
CA ASN A 484 -21.49 -0.12 23.42
C ASN A 484 -22.51 -0.39 22.31
N ILE A 485 -22.38 0.25 21.15
CA ILE A 485 -23.25 0.00 19.99
C ILE A 485 -23.07 -1.43 19.48
N PHE A 486 -21.84 -1.94 19.40
CA PHE A 486 -21.60 -3.35 19.05
C PHE A 486 -22.23 -4.32 20.05
N LYS A 487 -22.06 -4.09 21.37
CA LYS A 487 -22.66 -4.92 22.43
C LYS A 487 -24.20 -4.90 22.37
N MET A 488 -24.79 -3.75 22.05
CA MET A 488 -26.22 -3.64 21.78
C MET A 488 -26.60 -4.51 20.57
N GLY A 489 -25.88 -4.38 19.46
CA GLY A 489 -26.05 -5.20 18.26
C GLY A 489 -26.02 -6.71 18.52
N LEU A 490 -25.06 -7.18 19.31
CA LEU A 490 -24.96 -8.58 19.72
C LEU A 490 -26.20 -9.09 20.47
N SER A 491 -26.92 -8.19 21.14
CA SER A 491 -28.10 -8.52 21.93
C SER A 491 -29.38 -8.54 21.08
N ILE A 492 -29.52 -7.59 20.16
CA ILE A 492 -30.74 -7.43 19.35
C ILE A 492 -30.71 -8.22 18.03
N MET A 493 -29.52 -8.50 17.49
CA MET A 493 -29.31 -9.23 16.24
C MET A 493 -28.19 -10.28 16.44
N PRO A 494 -28.41 -11.27 17.32
CA PRO A 494 -27.36 -12.20 17.72
C PRO A 494 -26.79 -13.02 16.57
N GLU A 495 -27.56 -13.24 15.49
CA GLU A 495 -27.21 -14.00 14.28
C GLU A 495 -26.44 -13.21 13.21
N ALA A 496 -26.27 -11.89 13.38
CA ALA A 496 -25.56 -11.05 12.42
C ALA A 496 -24.04 -11.26 12.52
N LEU A 497 -23.45 -11.97 11.55
CA LEU A 497 -22.03 -12.35 11.60
C LEU A 497 -21.10 -11.14 11.64
N VAL A 498 -21.40 -10.11 10.85
CA VAL A 498 -20.56 -8.90 10.73
C VAL A 498 -20.44 -8.15 12.06
N ILE A 499 -21.52 -8.06 12.84
CA ILE A 499 -21.53 -7.39 14.15
C ILE A 499 -20.64 -8.15 15.12
N ARG A 500 -20.75 -9.49 15.14
CA ARG A 500 -19.88 -10.35 15.97
C ARG A 500 -18.43 -10.20 15.58
N PHE A 501 -18.15 -10.23 14.28
CA PHE A 501 -16.80 -10.12 13.75
C PHE A 501 -16.16 -8.78 14.10
N ASN A 502 -16.82 -7.66 13.75
CA ASN A 502 -16.29 -6.33 14.01
C ASN A 502 -16.17 -6.03 15.52
N TYR A 503 -17.09 -6.51 16.35
CA TYR A 503 -16.95 -6.43 17.80
C TYR A 503 -15.69 -7.14 18.30
N VAL A 504 -15.49 -8.41 17.92
CA VAL A 504 -14.36 -9.23 18.37
C VAL A 504 -13.03 -8.56 18.01
N ARG A 505 -12.91 -8.05 16.78
CA ARG A 505 -11.72 -7.34 16.31
C ARG A 505 -11.45 -6.08 17.10
N THR A 506 -12.50 -5.27 17.30
CA THR A 506 -12.41 -4.03 18.08
C THR A 506 -11.95 -4.30 19.51
N ALA A 507 -12.57 -5.29 20.15
CA ALA A 507 -12.25 -5.68 21.52
C ALA A 507 -10.84 -6.23 21.67
N PHE A 508 -10.36 -7.03 20.72
CA PHE A 508 -9.01 -7.56 20.77
C PHE A 508 -7.96 -6.49 20.55
N HIS A 509 -8.13 -5.60 19.56
CA HIS A 509 -7.14 -4.57 19.26
C HIS A 509 -7.13 -3.43 20.28
N PHE A 510 -8.31 -2.96 20.71
CA PHE A 510 -8.42 -1.70 21.46
C PHE A 510 -9.18 -1.83 22.78
N GLY A 511 -9.83 -2.96 23.04
CA GLY A 511 -10.67 -3.15 24.22
C GLY A 511 -9.88 -3.29 25.52
N THR A 512 -10.62 -3.20 26.63
CA THR A 512 -10.09 -3.51 27.96
C THR A 512 -9.89 -5.02 28.14
N GLU A 513 -9.21 -5.45 29.22
CA GLU A 513 -9.10 -6.87 29.55
C GLU A 513 -10.47 -7.57 29.68
N GLU A 514 -11.49 -6.86 30.16
CA GLU A 514 -12.85 -7.39 30.27
C GLU A 514 -13.49 -7.56 28.89
N ASP A 515 -13.31 -6.57 28.00
CA ASP A 515 -13.78 -6.66 26.61
C ASP A 515 -13.11 -7.81 25.87
N VAL A 516 -11.80 -8.02 26.06
CA VAL A 516 -11.06 -9.14 25.48
C VAL A 516 -11.61 -10.49 25.97
N LYS A 517 -11.88 -10.63 27.28
CA LYS A 517 -12.47 -11.85 27.84
C LYS A 517 -13.85 -12.12 27.24
N HIS A 518 -14.68 -11.08 27.11
CA HIS A 518 -16.00 -11.21 26.49
C HIS A 518 -15.91 -11.55 25.00
N ALA A 519 -15.03 -10.89 24.26
CA ALA A 519 -14.78 -11.17 22.85
C ALA A 519 -14.28 -12.59 22.60
N LEU A 520 -13.46 -13.16 23.49
CA LEU A 520 -13.08 -14.58 23.43
C LEU A 520 -14.28 -15.52 23.55
N VAL A 521 -15.25 -15.19 24.42
CA VAL A 521 -16.50 -15.97 24.55
C VAL A 521 -17.32 -15.86 23.25
N ILE A 522 -17.49 -14.64 22.72
CA ILE A 522 -18.22 -14.39 21.48
C ILE A 522 -17.56 -15.09 20.29
N ALA A 523 -16.23 -15.03 20.16
CA ALA A 523 -15.48 -15.68 19.08
C ALA A 523 -15.63 -17.20 19.15
N LYS A 524 -15.44 -17.81 20.33
CA LYS A 524 -15.59 -19.26 20.52
C LYS A 524 -17.01 -19.73 20.24
N SER A 525 -18.03 -19.00 20.70
CA SER A 525 -19.42 -19.37 20.44
C SER A 525 -19.76 -19.24 18.95
N THR A 526 -19.19 -18.24 18.27
CA THR A 526 -19.34 -18.07 16.81
C THR A 526 -18.76 -19.26 16.07
N LEU A 527 -17.50 -19.62 16.37
CA LEU A 527 -16.78 -20.73 15.73
C LEU A 527 -17.36 -22.11 16.06
N SER A 528 -18.10 -22.24 17.17
CA SER A 528 -18.77 -23.50 17.55
C SER A 528 -20.09 -23.74 16.81
N SER A 529 -20.63 -22.72 16.11
CA SER A 529 -21.87 -22.81 15.33
C SER A 529 -21.58 -23.05 13.86
N GLU A 530 -22.54 -23.60 13.10
CA GLU A 530 -22.36 -23.83 11.67
C GLU A 530 -22.46 -22.50 10.89
N MET A 531 -21.68 -22.34 9.81
CA MET A 531 -21.67 -21.08 9.02
C MET A 531 -23.06 -20.69 8.49
N LYS A 532 -23.89 -21.69 8.16
CA LYS A 532 -25.26 -21.50 7.67
C LYS A 532 -26.19 -20.84 8.70
N ASP A 533 -25.86 -20.91 9.99
CA ASP A 533 -26.68 -20.38 11.07
C ASP A 533 -26.54 -18.85 11.19
N TRP A 534 -25.52 -18.26 10.55
CA TRP A 534 -25.28 -16.82 10.58
C TRP A 534 -25.84 -16.09 9.36
N THR A 535 -26.30 -14.85 9.58
CA THR A 535 -26.70 -13.93 8.51
C THR A 535 -25.51 -13.08 8.09
N LEU A 536 -25.35 -12.91 6.77
CA LEU A 536 -24.34 -12.05 6.15
C LEU A 536 -24.83 -11.66 4.75
N THR A 537 -24.61 -10.41 4.37
CA THR A 537 -24.78 -9.91 3.00
C THR A 537 -23.48 -9.33 2.46
N ALA A 538 -23.34 -9.22 1.13
CA ALA A 538 -22.15 -8.60 0.54
C ALA A 538 -21.99 -7.10 0.89
N LEU A 539 -23.06 -6.42 1.34
CA LEU A 539 -23.02 -5.03 1.80
C LEU A 539 -22.67 -4.88 3.28
N ASP A 540 -22.58 -5.98 4.04
CA ASP A 540 -22.26 -5.93 5.46
C ASP A 540 -20.79 -5.56 5.66
N ASP A 541 -20.55 -4.32 6.08
CA ASP A 541 -19.23 -3.68 6.07
C ASP A 541 -18.24 -4.32 7.07
N VAL A 542 -17.13 -4.88 6.56
CA VAL A 542 -16.10 -5.57 7.35
C VAL A 542 -14.90 -4.70 7.69
N MET A 543 -15.10 -3.37 7.74
CA MET A 543 -14.05 -2.34 7.87
C MET A 543 -13.25 -2.17 6.57
N PRO A 544 -12.54 -1.05 6.38
CA PRO A 544 -11.75 -0.82 5.17
C PRO A 544 -10.45 -1.62 5.17
N TRP A 545 -9.86 -1.78 3.98
CA TRP A 545 -8.65 -2.57 3.71
C TRP A 545 -7.42 -2.20 4.57
N ASP A 546 -7.38 -1.00 5.11
CA ASP A 546 -6.30 -0.46 5.93
C ASP A 546 -6.50 -0.67 7.44
N PHE A 547 -7.63 -1.25 7.85
CA PHE A 547 -7.92 -1.61 9.24
C PHE A 547 -7.35 -3.00 9.59
N CYS A 548 -6.22 -3.03 10.29
CA CYS A 548 -5.51 -4.24 10.74
C CYS A 548 -5.33 -5.29 9.61
N SER A 549 -4.75 -4.88 8.49
CA SER A 549 -4.70 -5.63 7.22
C SER A 549 -3.98 -6.98 7.28
N ASN A 550 -3.18 -7.25 8.33
CA ASN A 550 -2.53 -8.55 8.55
C ASN A 550 -3.46 -9.60 9.22
N PHE A 551 -4.68 -9.21 9.60
CA PHE A 551 -5.64 -10.08 10.30
C PHE A 551 -6.84 -10.48 9.44
N PHE A 552 -6.98 -9.94 8.22
CA PHE A 552 -8.09 -10.24 7.34
C PHE A 552 -7.72 -10.09 5.86
N ASN A 553 -8.12 -11.05 5.04
CA ASN A 553 -7.90 -11.05 3.60
C ASN A 553 -8.90 -10.14 2.88
N TYR A 554 -8.71 -8.82 3.02
CA TYR A 554 -9.58 -7.81 2.41
C TYR A 554 -9.64 -7.91 0.88
N ARG A 555 -8.52 -8.25 0.23
CA ARG A 555 -8.46 -8.38 -1.23
C ARG A 555 -9.43 -9.45 -1.72
N GLY A 556 -9.32 -10.67 -1.18
CA GLY A 556 -10.23 -11.76 -1.54
C GLY A 556 -11.68 -11.44 -1.17
N TYR A 557 -11.91 -10.84 0.01
CA TYR A 557 -13.26 -10.56 0.48
C TYR A 557 -13.96 -9.51 -0.38
N PHE A 558 -13.30 -8.38 -0.69
CA PHE A 558 -13.90 -7.33 -1.51
C PHE A 558 -14.06 -7.72 -2.97
N SER A 559 -13.13 -8.50 -3.54
CA SER A 559 -13.31 -9.07 -4.88
C SER A 559 -14.55 -9.96 -4.94
N LEU A 560 -14.70 -10.90 -3.99
CA LEU A 560 -15.88 -11.76 -3.94
C LEU A 560 -17.18 -10.98 -3.65
N ALA A 561 -17.15 -10.01 -2.75
CA ALA A 561 -18.31 -9.16 -2.47
C ALA A 561 -18.73 -8.37 -3.73
N THR A 562 -17.77 -7.85 -4.48
CA THR A 562 -18.00 -7.18 -5.76
C THR A 562 -18.64 -8.12 -6.78
N GLU A 563 -18.14 -9.36 -6.93
CA GLU A 563 -18.72 -10.36 -7.82
C GLU A 563 -20.16 -10.74 -7.44
N ILE A 564 -20.44 -10.88 -6.14
CA ILE A 564 -21.79 -11.18 -5.63
C ILE A 564 -22.74 -10.02 -5.93
N LEU A 565 -22.31 -8.78 -5.66
CA LEU A 565 -23.10 -7.58 -5.95
C LEU A 565 -23.33 -7.38 -7.45
N ALA A 566 -22.35 -7.79 -8.26
CA ALA A 566 -22.42 -7.80 -9.72
C ALA A 566 -23.27 -8.96 -10.29
N LYS A 567 -23.81 -9.84 -9.43
CA LYS A 567 -24.56 -11.06 -9.79
C LYS A 567 -23.74 -12.05 -10.62
N HIS A 568 -22.41 -12.02 -10.50
CA HIS A 568 -21.49 -12.96 -11.12
C HIS A 568 -21.19 -14.16 -10.22
N SER A 569 -21.44 -14.01 -8.91
CA SER A 569 -21.38 -15.08 -7.91
C SER A 569 -22.60 -15.02 -6.98
N ALA A 570 -22.86 -16.12 -6.26
CA ALA A 570 -23.83 -16.19 -5.17
C ALA A 570 -23.22 -16.79 -3.89
N ASP A 571 -21.90 -16.90 -3.83
CA ASP A 571 -21.17 -17.63 -2.78
C ASP A 571 -20.97 -16.79 -1.50
N ILE A 572 -22.09 -16.49 -0.81
CA ILE A 572 -22.06 -15.84 0.51
C ILE A 572 -21.33 -16.71 1.55
N GLU A 573 -21.39 -18.04 1.42
CA GLU A 573 -20.69 -18.95 2.34
C GLU A 573 -19.18 -18.79 2.26
N ALA A 574 -18.61 -18.47 1.09
CA ALA A 574 -17.20 -18.11 0.99
C ALA A 574 -16.85 -16.82 1.74
N LEU A 575 -17.70 -15.78 1.73
CA LEU A 575 -17.49 -14.59 2.57
C LEU A 575 -17.48 -14.96 4.06
N LYS A 576 -18.42 -15.81 4.50
CA LYS A 576 -18.47 -16.31 5.89
C LYS A 576 -17.22 -17.12 6.24
N ARG A 577 -16.74 -17.97 5.32
CA ARG A 577 -15.52 -18.77 5.49
C ARG A 577 -14.30 -17.89 5.76
N MET A 578 -14.15 -16.77 5.05
CA MET A 578 -13.06 -15.81 5.28
C MET A 578 -13.16 -15.13 6.65
N ILE A 579 -14.37 -14.79 7.11
CA ILE A 579 -14.60 -14.29 8.48
C ILE A 579 -14.23 -15.35 9.52
N TYR A 580 -14.62 -16.61 9.31
CA TYR A 580 -14.24 -17.71 10.19
C TYR A 580 -12.72 -17.91 10.25
N ALA A 581 -12.04 -17.90 9.09
CA ALA A 581 -10.58 -18.01 9.01
C ALA A 581 -9.91 -16.93 9.89
N SER A 582 -10.38 -15.69 9.80
CA SER A 582 -9.90 -14.58 10.62
C SER A 582 -10.22 -14.76 12.11
N LEU A 583 -11.42 -15.17 12.48
CA LEU A 583 -11.78 -15.45 13.88
C LEU A 583 -10.91 -16.56 14.49
N HIS A 584 -10.64 -17.63 13.72
CA HIS A 584 -9.67 -18.66 14.10
C HIS A 584 -8.28 -18.04 14.28
N TYR A 585 -7.81 -17.22 13.34
CA TYR A 585 -6.51 -16.55 13.46
C TYR A 585 -6.40 -15.67 14.71
N TYR A 586 -7.41 -14.84 14.99
CA TYR A 586 -7.48 -14.04 16.22
C TYR A 586 -7.45 -14.93 17.48
N CYS A 587 -8.24 -16.00 17.52
CA CYS A 587 -8.21 -16.95 18.64
C CYS A 587 -6.84 -17.62 18.77
N GLY A 588 -6.19 -17.96 17.66
CA GLY A 588 -4.82 -18.49 17.62
C GLY A 588 -3.83 -17.53 18.26
N ARG A 589 -3.86 -16.25 17.87
CA ARG A 589 -3.00 -15.19 18.42
C ARG A 589 -3.25 -14.94 19.91
N MET A 590 -4.52 -14.92 20.33
CA MET A 590 -4.88 -14.63 21.73
C MET A 590 -4.67 -15.81 22.68
N LEU A 591 -4.86 -17.04 22.19
CA LEU A 591 -4.81 -18.26 23.01
C LEU A 591 -3.55 -19.09 22.78
N ASN A 592 -2.66 -18.68 21.88
CA ASN A 592 -1.46 -19.42 21.50
C ASN A 592 -1.81 -20.86 21.05
N SER A 593 -2.80 -21.01 20.16
CA SER A 593 -3.43 -22.31 19.83
C SER A 593 -3.12 -22.79 18.41
N LEU A 594 -2.40 -23.91 18.30
CA LEU A 594 -2.06 -24.56 17.03
C LEU A 594 -3.31 -24.92 16.20
N VAL A 595 -4.35 -25.45 16.85
CA VAL A 595 -5.60 -25.85 16.17
C VAL A 595 -6.23 -24.66 15.46
N HIS A 596 -6.28 -23.52 16.14
CA HIS A 596 -6.85 -22.31 15.55
C HIS A 596 -6.00 -21.76 14.39
N PHE A 597 -4.67 -21.82 14.45
CA PHE A 597 -3.83 -21.45 13.31
C PHE A 597 -4.00 -22.41 12.12
N ALA A 598 -4.12 -23.71 12.38
CA ALA A 598 -4.38 -24.72 11.35
C ALA A 598 -5.70 -24.45 10.63
N ASP A 599 -6.78 -24.19 11.38
CA ASP A 599 -8.10 -23.89 10.83
C ASP A 599 -8.10 -22.59 10.02
N ALA A 600 -7.42 -21.54 10.51
CA ALA A 600 -7.30 -20.27 9.78
C ALA A 600 -6.63 -20.48 8.41
N ALA A 601 -5.49 -21.18 8.37
CA ALA A 601 -4.77 -21.47 7.14
C ALA A 601 -5.51 -22.47 6.23
N HIS A 602 -6.37 -23.33 6.78
CA HIS A 602 -7.20 -24.25 6.01
C HIS A 602 -8.38 -23.55 5.33
N LEU A 603 -9.06 -22.64 6.06
CA LEU A 603 -10.25 -21.95 5.57
C LEU A 603 -9.92 -20.83 4.56
N ASP A 604 -8.74 -20.23 4.68
CA ASP A 604 -8.23 -19.21 3.75
C ASP A 604 -6.73 -19.47 3.43
N PRO A 605 -6.44 -20.45 2.55
CA PRO A 605 -5.07 -20.88 2.25
C PRO A 605 -4.28 -19.86 1.43
N ASP A 606 -4.95 -18.91 0.78
CA ASP A 606 -4.30 -17.91 -0.06
C ASP A 606 -3.75 -16.74 0.78
N PHE A 607 -4.20 -16.60 2.03
CA PHE A 607 -3.74 -15.54 2.92
C PHE A 607 -2.42 -15.91 3.63
N ALA A 608 -1.32 -15.32 3.15
CA ALA A 608 0.04 -15.62 3.59
C ALA A 608 0.27 -15.46 5.11
N ALA A 609 -0.44 -14.53 5.76
CA ALA A 609 -0.28 -14.30 7.20
C ALA A 609 -0.73 -15.52 8.03
N TYR A 610 -1.85 -16.15 7.68
CA TYR A 610 -2.35 -17.32 8.41
C TYR A 610 -1.39 -18.51 8.26
N ARG A 611 -0.87 -18.70 7.04
CA ARG A 611 0.13 -19.72 6.75
C ARG A 611 1.43 -19.51 7.53
N LEU A 612 1.97 -18.29 7.55
CA LEU A 612 3.19 -17.99 8.28
C LEU A 612 3.06 -18.35 9.76
N TRP A 613 1.97 -17.90 10.39
CA TRP A 613 1.73 -18.17 11.80
C TRP A 613 1.48 -19.65 12.09
N TYR A 614 0.79 -20.37 11.21
CA TYR A 614 0.65 -21.80 11.35
C TYR A 614 2.03 -22.51 11.26
N ALA A 615 2.86 -22.14 10.29
CA ALA A 615 4.21 -22.67 10.14
C ALA A 615 5.10 -22.40 11.37
N LYS A 616 5.05 -21.19 11.95
CA LYS A 616 5.77 -20.82 13.19
C LYS A 616 5.43 -21.69 14.40
N TYR A 617 4.22 -22.25 14.46
CA TYR A 617 3.83 -23.13 15.56
C TYR A 617 4.19 -24.57 15.26
N LEU A 618 3.98 -25.02 14.02
CA LEU A 618 4.44 -26.35 13.58
C LEU A 618 5.96 -26.52 13.75
N SER A 619 6.74 -25.46 13.55
CA SER A 619 8.19 -25.46 13.74
C SER A 619 8.64 -25.68 15.18
N LYS A 620 7.72 -25.54 16.16
CA LYS A 620 7.98 -25.78 17.59
C LYS A 620 7.54 -27.18 18.04
N GLU A 621 6.80 -27.90 17.21
CA GLU A 621 6.35 -29.25 17.49
C GLU A 621 7.46 -30.27 17.23
N THR A 622 7.50 -31.34 18.03
CA THR A 622 8.53 -32.38 17.90
C THR A 622 8.16 -33.48 16.90
N GLU A 623 6.95 -33.46 16.35
CA GLU A 623 6.48 -34.47 15.40
C GLU A 623 7.08 -34.25 14.00
N ALA A 624 7.68 -35.28 13.42
CA ALA A 624 8.31 -35.21 12.09
C ALA A 624 7.33 -34.70 11.00
N LYS A 625 6.06 -35.13 11.06
CA LYS A 625 5.03 -34.66 10.12
C LYS A 625 4.77 -33.16 10.22
N SER A 626 4.83 -32.59 11.43
CA SER A 626 4.65 -31.15 11.65
C SER A 626 5.83 -30.38 11.06
N LEU A 627 7.05 -30.88 11.23
CA LEU A 627 8.25 -30.32 10.63
C LEU A 627 8.16 -30.30 9.09
N ASP A 628 7.76 -31.41 8.47
CA ASP A 628 7.62 -31.49 7.01
C ASP A 628 6.62 -30.45 6.46
N ILE A 629 5.48 -30.28 7.15
CA ILE A 629 4.47 -29.28 6.78
C ILE A 629 5.01 -27.86 6.96
N ALA A 630 5.73 -27.59 8.06
CA ALA A 630 6.35 -26.31 8.31
C ALA A 630 7.36 -25.95 7.21
N VAL A 631 8.27 -26.88 6.87
CA VAL A 631 9.30 -26.70 5.83
C VAL A 631 8.66 -26.38 4.49
N MET A 632 7.69 -27.19 4.04
CA MET A 632 7.01 -26.97 2.76
C MET A 632 6.30 -25.61 2.72
N MET A 633 5.65 -25.22 3.81
CA MET A 633 4.93 -23.96 3.90
C MET A 633 5.88 -22.76 3.90
N LEU A 634 6.99 -22.84 4.65
CA LEU A 634 8.01 -21.79 4.72
C LEU A 634 8.76 -21.64 3.40
N GLN A 635 9.08 -22.74 2.70
CA GLN A 635 9.68 -22.69 1.36
C GLN A 635 8.77 -21.93 0.38
N SER A 636 7.47 -22.24 0.36
CA SER A 636 6.52 -21.54 -0.50
C SER A 636 6.35 -20.06 -0.11
N LEU A 637 6.31 -19.73 1.19
CA LEU A 637 6.21 -18.34 1.65
C LEU A 637 7.47 -17.54 1.35
N ALA A 638 8.66 -18.13 1.51
CA ALA A 638 9.95 -17.56 1.11
C ALA A 638 10.03 -17.33 -0.40
N ASN A 639 9.34 -18.17 -1.18
CA ASN A 639 9.34 -18.05 -2.63
C ASN A 639 8.39 -16.96 -3.16
N ASP A 640 7.15 -16.89 -2.66
CA ASP A 640 6.09 -16.18 -3.40
C ASP A 640 5.29 -15.18 -2.54
N SER A 641 5.68 -14.94 -1.28
CA SER A 641 4.90 -14.08 -0.37
C SER A 641 5.63 -12.81 0.09
N ILE A 642 4.86 -11.93 0.75
CA ILE A 642 5.34 -10.71 1.42
C ILE A 642 6.22 -10.98 2.63
N TYR A 643 6.16 -12.20 3.18
CA TYR A 643 6.90 -12.60 4.37
C TYR A 643 8.19 -13.34 4.01
N ALA A 644 8.74 -13.08 2.83
CA ALA A 644 9.83 -13.89 2.28
C ALA A 644 11.08 -13.94 3.20
N ILE A 645 11.45 -12.79 3.79
CA ILE A 645 12.60 -12.69 4.71
C ILE A 645 12.36 -13.52 5.97
N GLU A 646 11.22 -13.33 6.62
CA GLU A 646 10.89 -14.03 7.86
C GLU A 646 10.75 -15.54 7.63
N ALA A 647 10.04 -15.93 6.57
CA ALA A 647 9.86 -17.34 6.22
C ALA A 647 11.20 -18.03 5.92
N TRP A 648 12.10 -17.36 5.19
CA TRP A 648 13.45 -17.86 4.92
C TRP A 648 14.30 -17.98 6.19
N SER A 649 14.20 -17.00 7.09
CA SER A 649 14.93 -17.04 8.36
C SER A 649 14.51 -18.23 9.23
N LEU A 650 13.20 -18.48 9.35
CA LEU A 650 12.66 -19.65 10.07
C LEU A 650 13.08 -20.97 9.41
N LEU A 651 13.01 -21.05 8.08
CA LEU A 651 13.45 -22.24 7.34
C LEU A 651 14.94 -22.51 7.56
N SER A 652 15.76 -21.47 7.55
CA SER A 652 17.20 -21.56 7.79
C SER A 652 17.51 -22.04 9.22
N THR A 653 16.78 -21.54 10.22
CA THR A 653 16.88 -22.03 11.60
C THR A 653 16.54 -23.52 11.70
N LEU A 654 15.43 -23.95 11.10
CA LEU A 654 15.05 -25.36 11.11
C LEU A 654 16.07 -26.25 10.39
N ALA A 655 16.66 -25.77 9.30
CA ALA A 655 17.71 -26.49 8.61
C ALA A 655 18.96 -26.67 9.47
N GLN A 656 19.33 -25.65 10.26
CA GLN A 656 20.43 -25.75 11.21
C GLN A 656 20.11 -26.70 12.37
N GLU A 657 18.90 -26.60 12.96
CA GLU A 657 18.51 -27.41 14.12
C GLU A 657 18.26 -28.89 13.78
N HIS A 658 17.81 -29.17 12.55
CA HIS A 658 17.44 -30.52 12.11
C HIS A 658 18.34 -31.11 11.02
N ASN A 659 19.44 -30.44 10.65
CA ASN A 659 20.34 -30.82 9.55
C ASN A 659 19.60 -31.05 8.22
N LEU A 660 18.70 -30.14 7.85
CA LEU A 660 17.98 -30.20 6.58
C LEU A 660 18.87 -29.67 5.44
N ASP A 661 18.82 -30.34 4.28
CA ASP A 661 19.51 -29.86 3.09
C ASP A 661 18.66 -28.80 2.36
N LEU A 662 19.16 -27.57 2.29
CA LEU A 662 18.55 -26.46 1.57
C LEU A 662 19.24 -26.17 0.22
N SER A 663 20.09 -27.07 -0.27
CA SER A 663 20.84 -26.87 -1.54
C SER A 663 19.91 -26.62 -2.73
N GLU A 664 18.75 -27.27 -2.78
CA GLU A 664 17.71 -27.05 -3.80
C GLU A 664 17.01 -25.69 -3.66
N ASN A 665 17.16 -24.99 -2.52
CA ASN A 665 16.56 -23.69 -2.27
C ASN A 665 17.53 -22.52 -2.51
N ARG A 666 18.68 -22.75 -3.16
CA ARG A 666 19.69 -21.73 -3.42
C ARG A 666 19.12 -20.47 -4.09
N GLU A 667 18.26 -20.63 -5.09
CA GLU A 667 17.64 -19.49 -5.78
C GLU A 667 16.75 -18.65 -4.84
N ILE A 668 16.05 -19.30 -3.89
CA ILE A 668 15.26 -18.60 -2.88
C ILE A 668 16.18 -17.80 -1.96
N ALA A 669 17.28 -18.41 -1.52
CA ALA A 669 18.27 -17.77 -0.66
C ALA A 669 18.86 -16.51 -1.31
N GLU A 670 19.31 -16.63 -2.56
CA GLU A 670 19.90 -15.53 -3.33
C GLU A 670 18.88 -14.40 -3.54
N LYS A 671 17.62 -14.75 -3.86
CA LYS A 671 16.54 -13.79 -4.04
C LYS A 671 16.19 -13.05 -2.74
N VAL A 672 16.08 -13.76 -1.62
CA VAL A 672 15.79 -13.16 -0.31
C VAL A 672 16.95 -12.27 0.15
N ALA A 673 18.19 -12.72 -0.04
CA ALA A 673 19.38 -11.92 0.26
C ALA A 673 19.45 -10.66 -0.61
N CYS A 674 19.10 -10.76 -1.90
CA CYS A 674 18.99 -9.59 -2.79
C CYS A 674 17.91 -8.62 -2.30
N PHE A 675 16.72 -9.12 -1.94
CA PHE A 675 15.64 -8.28 -1.44
C PHE A 675 16.02 -7.56 -0.14
N GLU A 676 16.50 -8.30 0.87
CA GLU A 676 17.00 -7.76 2.12
C GLU A 676 18.20 -6.82 1.93
N GLY A 677 19.02 -7.12 0.92
CA GLY A 677 20.19 -6.38 0.48
C GLY A 677 19.87 -5.00 -0.10
N ASN A 678 18.62 -4.75 -0.50
CA ASN A 678 18.26 -3.56 -1.27
C ASN A 678 16.95 -2.88 -0.84
N ALA A 679 16.36 -3.26 0.30
CA ALA A 679 15.08 -2.74 0.77
C ALA A 679 15.21 -1.74 1.93
N LEU A 680 14.62 -0.55 1.76
CA LEU A 680 14.56 0.52 2.74
C LEU A 680 13.13 0.80 3.20
N VAL A 681 13.01 1.38 4.40
CA VAL A 681 11.75 1.81 5.00
C VAL A 681 11.86 3.28 5.39
N ASN A 682 11.09 4.18 4.78
CA ASN A 682 11.16 5.61 5.08
C ASN A 682 10.42 6.00 6.39
N GLU A 683 10.85 7.12 6.98
CA GLU A 683 10.55 7.66 8.32
C GLU A 683 9.05 7.87 8.62
N ASP A 684 8.23 8.18 7.60
CA ASP A 684 6.78 8.37 7.76
C ASP A 684 6.03 7.08 8.08
N TYR A 685 6.62 5.89 7.85
CA TYR A 685 6.03 4.61 8.24
C TYR A 685 6.41 4.20 9.68
N GLN A 686 7.55 4.69 10.18
CA GLN A 686 8.09 4.25 11.47
C GLN A 686 7.65 5.13 12.64
N SER A 687 7.46 6.44 12.44
CA SER A 687 6.79 7.29 13.44
C SER A 687 5.40 6.74 13.77
N LEU A 688 4.68 6.27 12.76
CA LEU A 688 3.38 5.60 12.91
C LEU A 688 3.47 4.30 13.73
N ARG A 689 4.59 3.58 13.72
CA ARG A 689 4.74 2.29 14.41
C ARG A 689 4.58 2.40 15.93
N TYR A 690 4.98 3.53 16.50
CA TYR A 690 4.83 3.82 17.93
C TYR A 690 3.47 4.39 18.30
N SER A 691 2.61 4.65 17.30
CA SER A 691 1.26 5.07 17.56
C SER A 691 0.45 3.95 18.24
N PRO A 692 -0.52 4.29 19.10
CA PRO A 692 -1.41 3.31 19.73
C PRO A 692 -2.03 2.30 18.74
N TYR A 693 -2.35 2.73 17.51
CA TYR A 693 -2.94 1.89 16.46
C TYR A 693 -2.03 0.75 16.00
N PHE A 694 -0.74 1.02 15.78
CA PHE A 694 0.20 -0.03 15.36
C PHE A 694 0.57 -0.95 16.53
N ARG A 695 0.65 -0.42 17.76
CA ARG A 695 0.81 -1.26 18.96
C ARG A 695 -0.37 -2.24 19.14
N ALA A 696 -1.59 -1.77 18.91
CA ALA A 696 -2.79 -2.59 18.98
C ALA A 696 -2.79 -3.78 17.99
N GLN A 697 -2.00 -3.73 16.92
CA GLN A 697 -1.88 -4.84 15.95
C GLN A 697 -0.95 -5.97 16.44
N ARG A 698 -0.17 -5.76 17.51
CA ARG A 698 0.77 -6.74 18.07
C ARG A 698 0.10 -7.82 18.92
N LEU A 699 -1.13 -8.24 18.58
CA LEU A 699 -1.90 -9.19 19.37
C LEU A 699 -1.17 -10.52 19.57
N GLY A 700 -0.97 -10.93 20.82
CA GLY A 700 -0.22 -12.13 21.19
C GLY A 700 1.30 -12.03 20.99
N LEU A 701 1.80 -11.04 20.24
CA LEU A 701 3.23 -10.81 20.04
C LEU A 701 3.81 -10.16 21.29
N CYS A 702 4.87 -10.75 21.84
CA CYS A 702 5.57 -10.22 23.02
C CYS A 702 4.63 -9.85 24.19
N ARG A 703 3.52 -10.59 24.35
CA ARG A 703 2.43 -10.27 25.32
C ARG A 703 1.82 -8.87 25.10
N ASN A 704 1.61 -8.50 23.84
CA ASN A 704 1.11 -7.19 23.40
C ASN A 704 2.05 -6.02 23.73
N LYS A 705 3.35 -6.29 23.92
CA LYS A 705 4.38 -5.27 24.12
C LYS A 705 5.24 -5.10 22.87
N ASN A 706 6.08 -4.08 22.87
CA ASN A 706 7.05 -3.88 21.79
C ASN A 706 8.28 -4.78 21.88
N PHE A 707 8.42 -5.52 22.97
CA PHE A 707 9.50 -6.48 23.19
C PHE A 707 9.10 -7.50 24.25
N GLU A 708 9.76 -8.65 24.26
CA GLU A 708 9.71 -9.62 25.37
C GLU A 708 11.13 -10.08 25.73
N VAL A 709 11.44 -10.08 27.03
CA VAL A 709 12.68 -10.66 27.55
C VAL A 709 12.47 -12.17 27.69
N ARG A 710 13.14 -12.96 26.84
CA ARG A 710 13.04 -14.43 26.82
C ARG A 710 14.04 -15.11 27.74
N LYS A 711 15.20 -14.49 27.93
CA LYS A 711 16.25 -14.96 28.82
C LYS A 711 16.91 -13.77 29.47
N ASN A 712 17.08 -13.83 30.78
CA ASN A 712 17.86 -12.84 31.51
C ASN A 712 18.72 -13.54 32.56
N ARG A 713 20.02 -13.73 32.27
CA ARG A 713 20.99 -14.22 33.24
C ARG A 713 21.63 -13.06 34.05
N SER A 714 21.01 -11.88 34.08
CA SER A 714 21.51 -10.66 34.73
C SER A 714 21.63 -10.71 36.27
N SER A 715 21.65 -11.87 36.93
CA SER A 715 22.07 -11.92 38.34
C SER A 715 23.52 -11.46 38.42
N SER A 716 23.69 -10.19 38.78
CA SER A 716 24.90 -9.37 38.67
C SER A 716 25.76 -9.40 39.92
N GLU A 717 25.57 -10.37 40.82
CA GLU A 717 26.44 -10.50 41.98
C GLU A 717 27.84 -10.98 41.55
N GLY A 718 28.73 -10.01 41.26
CA GLY A 718 30.17 -10.20 41.14
C GLY A 718 30.82 -10.09 39.75
N ARG A 719 30.09 -9.79 38.66
CA ARG A 719 30.67 -9.62 37.31
C ARG A 719 31.02 -8.15 37.01
N ASP A 720 32.24 -7.87 36.55
CA ASP A 720 32.71 -6.55 36.12
C ASP A 720 32.60 -6.40 34.60
N ILE A 721 31.38 -6.23 34.10
CA ILE A 721 31.11 -6.18 32.66
C ILE A 721 31.66 -4.88 32.06
N ARG A 722 32.69 -5.01 31.22
CA ARG A 722 33.36 -3.91 30.51
C ARG A 722 32.91 -3.81 29.05
N ILE A 723 32.57 -4.94 28.43
CA ILE A 723 32.13 -5.02 27.03
C ILE A 723 30.70 -5.57 26.97
N SER A 724 29.83 -4.88 26.23
CA SER A 724 28.54 -5.43 25.81
C SER A 724 28.55 -5.72 24.31
N ILE A 725 28.32 -6.98 23.96
CA ILE A 725 28.24 -7.44 22.58
C ILE A 725 26.77 -7.45 22.15
N LEU A 726 26.46 -6.76 21.06
CA LEU A 726 25.11 -6.64 20.51
C LEU A 726 25.00 -7.46 19.22
N ILE A 727 24.05 -8.40 19.21
CA ILE A 727 23.74 -9.24 18.05
C ILE A 727 22.27 -9.01 17.68
N ALA A 728 22.01 -8.57 16.45
CA ALA A 728 20.65 -8.39 15.90
C ALA A 728 20.31 -9.51 14.91
N ASP A 729 19.66 -10.57 15.40
CA ASP A 729 19.39 -11.82 14.67
C ASP A 729 17.97 -11.84 14.05
N LEU A 730 17.72 -12.81 13.17
CA LEU A 730 16.43 -13.12 12.54
C LEU A 730 16.06 -14.58 12.83
N ASN A 731 15.23 -14.81 13.83
CA ASN A 731 14.84 -16.14 14.28
C ASN A 731 16.03 -17.06 14.63
N GLY A 732 17.16 -16.47 15.02
CA GLY A 732 18.37 -17.16 15.43
C GLY A 732 19.16 -17.87 14.31
N CYS A 733 18.94 -17.53 13.04
CA CYS A 733 19.60 -18.18 11.90
C CYS A 733 20.90 -17.50 11.47
N ARG A 734 21.12 -16.24 11.84
CA ARG A 734 22.15 -15.40 11.18
C ARG A 734 23.55 -15.64 11.69
N TYR A 735 23.73 -15.90 12.99
CA TYR A 735 25.05 -15.81 13.63
C TYR A 735 25.57 -17.10 14.31
N PRO A 736 25.37 -18.30 13.74
CA PRO A 736 25.84 -19.53 14.39
C PRO A 736 27.37 -19.56 14.57
N THR A 737 28.14 -19.16 13.55
CA THR A 737 29.61 -19.18 13.59
C THR A 737 30.17 -18.13 14.55
N LEU A 738 29.57 -16.95 14.58
CA LEU A 738 29.93 -15.88 15.50
C LEU A 738 29.69 -16.30 16.95
N ILE A 739 28.58 -16.97 17.24
CA ILE A 739 28.30 -17.47 18.59
C ILE A 739 29.40 -18.43 19.06
N ASP A 740 29.83 -19.36 18.20
CA ASP A 740 30.95 -20.27 18.50
C ASP A 740 32.28 -19.51 18.67
N SER A 741 32.52 -18.49 17.83
CA SER A 741 33.70 -17.64 17.93
C SER A 741 33.75 -16.83 19.23
N LEU A 742 32.60 -16.34 19.71
CA LEU A 742 32.46 -15.64 20.99
C LEU A 742 32.69 -16.56 22.18
N ALA A 743 32.27 -17.82 22.08
CA ALA A 743 32.56 -18.84 23.10
C ALA A 743 34.06 -19.18 23.19
N ALA A 744 34.81 -19.00 22.09
CA ALA A 744 36.24 -19.24 22.02
C ALA A 744 37.12 -18.06 22.46
N GLN A 745 36.54 -16.92 22.85
CA GLN A 745 37.31 -15.74 23.24
C GLN A 745 38.10 -15.96 24.55
N THR A 746 39.30 -15.39 24.59
CA THR A 746 40.24 -15.47 25.72
C THR A 746 39.91 -14.50 26.86
N LEU A 747 39.14 -13.46 26.58
CA LEU A 747 38.62 -12.53 27.60
C LEU A 747 37.65 -13.26 28.53
N SER A 748 37.67 -12.96 29.84
CA SER A 748 36.78 -13.64 30.78
C SER A 748 35.31 -13.33 30.49
N ARG A 749 34.42 -14.33 30.61
CA ARG A 749 32.97 -14.09 30.58
C ARG A 749 32.50 -13.17 31.72
N ASP A 750 33.31 -12.96 32.76
CA ASP A 750 33.00 -11.97 33.80
C ASP A 750 33.23 -10.52 33.36
N GLU A 751 33.95 -10.31 32.25
CA GLU A 751 34.32 -9.00 31.70
C GLU A 751 33.47 -8.59 30.49
N PHE A 752 32.70 -9.51 29.91
CA PHE A 752 31.80 -9.20 28.80
C PHE A 752 30.47 -9.93 28.88
N GLU A 753 29.46 -9.34 28.26
CA GLU A 753 28.14 -9.93 28.07
C GLU A 753 27.75 -10.03 26.61
N ILE A 754 26.89 -11.00 26.31
CA ILE A 754 26.28 -11.18 24.98
C ILE A 754 24.80 -10.86 25.10
N ILE A 755 24.36 -9.83 24.37
CA ILE A 755 22.97 -9.41 24.28
C ILE A 755 22.52 -9.73 22.85
N CYS A 756 21.68 -10.75 22.73
CA CYS A 756 21.07 -11.09 21.45
C CYS A 756 19.64 -10.51 21.40
N VAL A 757 19.33 -9.81 20.34
CA VAL A 757 18.01 -9.27 20.07
C VAL A 757 17.50 -9.87 18.77
N ASP A 758 16.44 -10.68 18.87
CA ASP A 758 15.76 -11.23 17.71
C ASP A 758 14.79 -10.19 17.15
N ALA A 759 14.93 -9.88 15.86
CA ALA A 759 14.05 -8.93 15.21
C ALA A 759 12.60 -9.44 15.17
N PHE A 760 12.35 -10.74 15.03
CA PHE A 760 11.01 -11.30 14.99
C PHE A 760 10.62 -11.80 16.38
N ASP A 761 10.21 -13.06 16.51
CA ASP A 761 9.63 -13.62 17.75
C ASP A 761 10.02 -15.07 18.07
N CYS A 762 10.86 -15.71 17.24
CA CYS A 762 11.25 -17.12 17.38
C CYS A 762 12.78 -17.29 17.51
N PRO A 763 13.41 -16.91 18.65
CA PRO A 763 14.84 -17.07 18.85
C PRO A 763 15.23 -18.55 18.87
N SER A 764 16.37 -18.90 18.25
CA SER A 764 16.86 -20.28 18.18
C SER A 764 17.35 -20.81 19.53
N SER A 765 17.40 -22.14 19.64
CA SER A 765 17.97 -22.82 20.82
C SER A 765 19.44 -22.44 21.06
N VAL A 766 20.21 -22.23 19.99
CA VAL A 766 21.61 -21.78 20.04
C VAL A 766 21.72 -20.40 20.69
N MET A 767 20.94 -19.41 20.22
CA MET A 767 20.88 -18.06 20.78
C MET A 767 20.47 -18.09 22.26
N LEU A 768 19.42 -18.85 22.59
CA LEU A 768 18.96 -19.04 23.97
C LEU A 768 20.01 -19.71 24.86
N SER A 769 20.91 -20.52 24.34
CA SER A 769 21.96 -21.16 25.12
C SER A 769 23.13 -20.20 25.40
N ALA A 770 23.60 -19.47 24.38
CA ALA A 770 24.84 -18.71 24.40
C ALA A 770 24.72 -17.32 25.04
N ALA A 771 23.61 -16.61 24.79
CA ALA A 771 23.46 -15.20 25.20
C ALA A 771 23.28 -15.04 26.72
N ASP A 772 23.74 -13.93 27.30
CA ASP A 772 23.39 -13.56 28.68
C ASP A 772 21.96 -13.01 28.76
N LEU A 773 21.55 -12.26 27.73
CA LEU A 773 20.25 -11.63 27.59
C LEU A 773 19.70 -11.91 26.17
N VAL A 774 18.45 -12.36 26.10
CA VAL A 774 17.70 -12.55 24.84
C VAL A 774 16.44 -11.70 24.90
N ILE A 775 16.35 -10.76 23.96
CA ILE A 775 15.16 -9.92 23.75
C ILE A 775 14.56 -10.31 22.39
N VAL A 776 13.24 -10.38 22.30
CA VAL A 776 12.54 -10.47 21.01
C VAL A 776 11.78 -9.16 20.78
N CYS A 777 11.83 -8.62 19.57
CA CYS A 777 11.13 -7.38 19.21
C CYS A 777 9.65 -7.61 18.82
N GLY A 778 9.32 -8.81 18.34
CA GLY A 778 8.00 -9.12 17.79
C GLY A 778 7.67 -8.26 16.58
N GLN A 779 8.66 -7.97 15.72
CA GLN A 779 8.40 -7.34 14.43
C GLN A 779 7.56 -8.29 13.58
N ASP A 780 6.53 -7.78 12.92
CA ASP A 780 5.67 -8.53 11.99
C ASP A 780 5.55 -7.82 10.64
N GLU A 781 6.48 -6.92 10.36
CA GLU A 781 6.60 -6.23 9.09
C GLU A 781 7.27 -7.09 8.01
N TYR A 782 6.92 -6.79 6.76
CA TYR A 782 7.51 -7.40 5.57
C TYR A 782 9.02 -7.09 5.43
N ILE A 783 9.44 -5.91 5.90
CA ILE A 783 10.84 -5.49 6.00
C ILE A 783 11.08 -5.14 7.47
N TYR A 784 11.83 -5.99 8.16
CA TYR A 784 12.19 -5.74 9.56
C TYR A 784 13.14 -4.55 9.69
N ASN A 785 13.17 -3.96 10.88
CA ASN A 785 14.08 -2.90 11.25
C ASN A 785 15.21 -3.44 12.12
N ARG A 786 16.40 -3.50 11.54
CA ARG A 786 17.58 -4.03 12.24
C ARG A 786 18.12 -3.08 13.29
N ASN A 787 18.10 -1.78 13.02
CA ASN A 787 18.58 -0.76 13.95
C ASN A 787 17.73 -0.73 15.22
N MET A 788 16.44 -1.07 15.13
CA MET A 788 15.59 -1.24 16.31
C MET A 788 16.13 -2.33 17.24
N ALA A 789 16.51 -3.50 16.70
CA ALA A 789 17.08 -4.59 17.49
C ALA A 789 18.40 -4.16 18.16
N PHE A 790 19.30 -3.49 17.43
CA PHE A 790 20.52 -2.94 18.00
C PHE A 790 20.26 -1.89 19.10
N ASN A 791 19.28 -1.00 18.90
CA ASN A 791 18.93 0.02 19.88
C ASN A 791 18.34 -0.59 21.16
N LEU A 792 17.49 -1.61 21.07
CA LEU A 792 17.03 -2.32 22.28
C LEU A 792 18.19 -2.97 23.03
N GLY A 793 19.17 -3.54 22.31
CA GLY A 793 20.39 -4.08 22.92
C GLY A 793 21.24 -3.00 23.59
N LEU A 794 21.47 -1.87 22.93
CA LEU A 794 22.22 -0.73 23.44
C LEU A 794 21.56 -0.12 24.68
N ALA A 795 20.23 -0.09 24.72
CA ALA A 795 19.45 0.46 25.84
C ALA A 795 19.69 -0.24 27.17
N VAL A 796 20.01 -1.54 27.13
CA VAL A 796 20.22 -2.42 28.29
C VAL A 796 21.67 -2.86 28.49
N ALA A 797 22.55 -2.52 27.54
CA ALA A 797 23.99 -2.79 27.63
C ALA A 797 24.61 -2.20 28.90
N ARG A 798 25.41 -2.99 29.61
CA ARG A 798 26.09 -2.61 30.85
C ARG A 798 27.53 -2.14 30.66
N GLY A 799 28.22 -2.67 29.66
CA GLY A 799 29.61 -2.34 29.36
C GLY A 799 29.79 -0.91 28.85
N ASP A 800 30.93 -0.33 29.18
CA ASP A 800 31.36 0.99 28.67
C ASP A 800 31.78 0.92 27.19
N ILE A 801 32.15 -0.27 26.71
CA ILE A 801 32.49 -0.55 25.32
C ILE A 801 31.35 -1.38 24.72
N ILE A 802 30.82 -0.91 23.60
CA ILE A 802 29.78 -1.57 22.81
C ILE A 802 30.42 -2.15 21.56
N ILE A 803 30.14 -3.42 21.32
CA ILE A 803 30.58 -4.12 20.10
C ILE A 803 29.35 -4.53 19.30
N TYR A 804 29.33 -4.11 18.04
CA TYR A 804 28.35 -4.55 17.06
C TYR A 804 28.99 -5.54 16.10
N PHE A 805 28.29 -6.63 15.81
CA PHE A 805 28.64 -7.56 14.74
C PHE A 805 27.63 -7.45 13.61
N ASP A 806 28.13 -7.39 12.38
CA ASP A 806 27.30 -7.33 11.18
C ASP A 806 27.28 -8.66 10.42
N LYS A 807 28.35 -9.45 10.53
CA LYS A 807 28.56 -10.68 9.75
C LYS A 807 28.77 -11.92 10.63
N ASP A 808 28.27 -13.06 10.16
CA ASP A 808 28.61 -14.36 10.74
C ASP A 808 30.02 -14.74 10.33
N SER A 809 30.96 -14.63 11.26
CA SER A 809 32.37 -14.84 10.96
C SER A 809 33.09 -15.43 12.15
N GLN A 810 34.10 -16.25 11.86
CA GLN A 810 35.04 -16.72 12.86
C GLN A 810 36.10 -15.64 13.07
N PHE A 811 36.18 -15.13 14.30
CA PHE A 811 37.18 -14.17 14.72
C PHE A 811 38.26 -14.82 15.59
N ASP A 812 39.42 -14.17 15.65
CA ASP A 812 40.53 -14.61 16.49
C ASP A 812 40.13 -14.63 17.98
N PRO A 813 40.54 -15.64 18.76
CA PRO A 813 40.26 -15.75 20.19
C PRO A 813 40.70 -14.55 21.05
N THR A 814 41.58 -13.67 20.54
CA THR A 814 42.06 -12.48 21.24
C THR A 814 41.36 -11.18 20.84
N LEU A 815 40.38 -11.23 19.91
CA LEU A 815 39.68 -10.06 19.39
C LEU A 815 39.16 -9.12 20.49
N LEU A 816 38.41 -9.66 21.47
CA LEU A 816 37.82 -8.86 22.53
C LEU A 816 38.87 -8.25 23.46
N ALA A 817 39.91 -9.02 23.81
CA ALA A 817 41.01 -8.55 24.64
C ALA A 817 41.82 -7.43 23.96
N ASN A 818 42.07 -7.56 22.65
CA ASN A 818 42.77 -6.54 21.87
C ASN A 818 41.93 -5.27 21.73
N THR A 819 40.63 -5.41 21.49
CA THR A 819 39.70 -4.27 21.42
C THR A 819 39.70 -3.50 22.74
N MET A 820 39.60 -4.21 23.88
CA MET A 820 39.67 -3.61 25.20
C MET A 820 40.99 -2.85 25.42
N ALA A 821 42.12 -3.47 25.06
CA ALA A 821 43.42 -2.85 25.20
C ALA A 821 43.58 -1.57 24.35
N ILE A 822 42.94 -1.48 23.18
CA ILE A 822 42.91 -0.25 22.37
C ILE A 822 42.13 0.85 23.10
N PHE A 823 40.96 0.55 23.66
CA PHE A 823 40.15 1.52 24.40
C PHE A 823 40.81 1.98 25.71
N ASP A 824 41.51 1.09 26.40
CA ASP A 824 42.25 1.45 27.61
C ASP A 824 43.46 2.36 27.30
N LYS A 825 44.18 2.09 26.20
CA LYS A 825 45.33 2.92 25.76
C LYS A 825 44.90 4.29 25.22
N SER A 826 43.73 4.39 24.61
CA SER A 826 43.25 5.60 23.94
C SER A 826 42.64 6.65 24.88
N GLY A 827 42.28 6.28 26.12
CA GLY A 827 41.75 7.23 27.10
C GLY A 827 40.47 7.91 26.60
N ARG A 828 40.44 9.25 26.48
CA ARG A 828 39.29 10.03 25.96
C ARG A 828 39.37 10.35 24.47
N ALA A 829 40.28 9.75 23.72
CA ALA A 829 40.39 10.00 22.28
C ALA A 829 39.13 9.50 21.55
N LYS A 830 38.72 10.24 20.50
CA LYS A 830 37.64 9.87 19.58
C LYS A 830 38.10 8.73 18.67
N ILE A 831 38.04 7.49 19.17
CA ILE A 831 38.44 6.29 18.44
C ILE A 831 37.25 5.34 18.33
N ALA A 832 37.08 4.76 17.15
CA ALA A 832 36.26 3.57 16.95
C ALA A 832 37.15 2.47 16.35
N VAL A 833 36.95 1.23 16.79
CA VAL A 833 37.71 0.07 16.31
C VAL A 833 36.86 -0.66 15.28
N ILE A 834 37.40 -0.88 14.10
CA ILE A 834 36.69 -1.55 13.01
C ILE A 834 37.47 -2.76 12.50
N ASN A 835 36.73 -3.76 12.02
CA ASN A 835 37.24 -4.73 11.07
C ASN A 835 36.39 -4.58 9.80
N GLN A 836 37.03 -4.11 8.73
CA GLN A 836 36.39 -3.94 7.43
C GLN A 836 37.08 -4.80 6.38
N GLY A 837 36.30 -5.45 5.52
CA GLY A 837 36.79 -6.27 4.41
C GLY A 837 37.15 -5.47 3.14
N THR A 838 36.84 -4.17 3.12
CA THR A 838 37.00 -3.25 1.97
C THR A 838 37.65 -1.94 2.42
N GLU A 839 38.25 -1.19 1.48
CA GLU A 839 38.85 0.14 1.78
C GLU A 839 37.79 1.22 2.08
N GLU A 840 36.53 1.00 1.66
CA GLU A 840 35.42 1.93 1.85
C GLU A 840 34.51 1.51 3.02
N ILE A 841 33.98 2.49 3.75
CA ILE A 841 33.02 2.27 4.84
C ILE A 841 31.65 1.99 4.23
N ASP A 842 31.47 0.76 3.73
CA ASP A 842 30.23 0.32 3.11
C ASP A 842 29.51 -0.73 3.97
N ARG A 843 28.28 -1.08 3.57
CA ARG A 843 27.43 -2.05 4.27
C ARG A 843 28.05 -3.45 4.36
N PHE A 844 28.72 -3.88 3.29
CA PHE A 844 29.28 -5.22 3.15
C PHE A 844 30.70 -5.31 3.70
N GLY A 845 31.38 -4.17 3.85
CA GLY A 845 32.73 -4.03 4.37
C GLY A 845 32.79 -4.24 5.87
N ILE A 846 31.91 -3.63 6.67
CA ILE A 846 32.04 -3.69 8.14
C ILE A 846 31.56 -5.03 8.68
N HIS A 847 32.48 -5.79 9.28
CA HIS A 847 32.16 -7.02 10.00
C HIS A 847 31.97 -6.78 11.50
N PHE A 848 32.71 -5.80 12.03
CA PHE A 848 32.83 -5.50 13.46
C PHE A 848 32.97 -3.99 13.67
N LEU A 849 32.25 -3.45 14.66
CA LEU A 849 32.42 -2.08 15.15
C LEU A 849 32.45 -2.07 16.69
N GLY A 850 33.60 -1.73 17.25
CA GLY A 850 33.78 -1.42 18.67
C GLY A 850 33.78 0.09 18.90
N VAL A 851 33.00 0.57 19.86
CA VAL A 851 32.87 2.00 20.19
C VAL A 851 32.51 2.17 21.67
N LYS A 852 32.84 3.30 22.28
CA LYS A 852 32.34 3.60 23.63
C LYS A 852 30.85 3.85 23.63
N LYS A 853 30.16 3.48 24.70
CA LYS A 853 28.71 3.63 24.81
C LYS A 853 28.24 5.07 24.58
N ASP A 854 28.87 6.04 25.22
CA ASP A 854 28.52 7.46 25.04
C ASP A 854 28.73 7.93 23.60
N ASP A 855 29.78 7.44 22.93
CA ASP A 855 30.08 7.76 21.54
C ASP A 855 29.08 7.10 20.57
N ALA A 856 28.62 5.88 20.87
CA ALA A 856 27.55 5.21 20.13
C ALA A 856 26.25 6.01 20.21
N LEU A 857 25.88 6.49 21.41
CA LEU A 857 24.71 7.36 21.60
C LEU A 857 24.84 8.65 20.79
N LEU A 858 26.02 9.28 20.79
CA LEU A 858 26.28 10.48 19.99
C LEU A 858 26.23 10.23 18.48
N ALA A 859 26.55 9.02 18.01
CA ALA A 859 26.57 8.67 16.60
C ALA A 859 25.22 8.19 16.03
N GLY A 860 24.13 8.36 16.80
CA GLY A 860 22.77 7.96 16.42
C GLY A 860 22.27 6.70 17.12
N GLY A 861 23.00 6.18 18.11
CA GLY A 861 22.50 5.11 18.98
C GLY A 861 21.31 5.58 19.79
N LEU A 862 20.24 4.77 19.83
CA LEU A 862 18.93 5.13 20.39
C LEU A 862 18.22 6.30 19.68
N ASP A 863 18.73 6.76 18.53
CA ASP A 863 18.04 7.79 17.73
C ASP A 863 16.85 7.18 16.99
N GLU A 864 15.67 7.78 17.15
CA GLU A 864 14.46 7.38 16.45
C GLU A 864 14.60 7.55 14.92
N ALA A 865 15.39 8.53 14.45
CA ALA A 865 15.67 8.71 13.03
C ALA A 865 16.63 7.64 12.49
N ALA A 866 17.57 7.15 13.31
CA ALA A 866 18.46 6.04 12.94
C ALA A 866 17.69 4.72 12.72
N LEU A 867 16.42 4.64 13.10
CA LEU A 867 15.55 3.52 12.80
C LEU A 867 15.16 3.45 11.31
N ALA A 868 15.26 4.53 10.51
CA ALA A 868 14.76 4.55 9.12
C ALA A 868 15.60 3.74 8.10
N GLY A 869 16.62 3.01 8.55
CA GLY A 869 17.42 2.13 7.68
C GLY A 869 16.72 0.82 7.28
N GLY A 870 15.62 0.42 7.94
CA GLY A 870 15.00 -0.89 7.70
C GLY A 870 16.00 -2.05 7.87
N ALA A 871 16.05 -2.96 6.91
CA ALA A 871 17.04 -4.06 6.87
C ALA A 871 18.43 -3.60 6.39
N MET A 872 18.51 -2.46 5.69
CA MET A 872 19.76 -1.85 5.25
C MET A 872 20.46 -1.05 6.35
N GLY A 873 19.81 -0.84 7.50
CA GLY A 873 20.43 -0.19 8.65
C GLY A 873 21.50 -1.08 9.31
N GLY A 874 22.50 -0.47 9.94
CA GLY A 874 23.43 -1.25 10.75
C GLY A 874 24.66 -0.49 11.26
N PRO A 875 25.66 -1.23 11.76
CA PRO A 875 26.92 -0.70 12.27
C PRO A 875 27.67 0.19 11.28
N HIS A 876 27.54 -0.02 9.97
CA HIS A 876 28.16 0.84 8.96
C HIS A 876 27.65 2.29 8.98
N ILE A 877 26.35 2.51 9.21
CA ILE A 877 25.80 3.87 9.36
C ILE A 877 26.42 4.56 10.58
N MET A 878 26.54 3.83 11.68
CA MET A 878 27.17 4.29 12.92
C MET A 878 28.64 4.67 12.68
N ALA A 879 29.40 3.81 12.01
CA ALA A 879 30.80 4.05 11.66
C ALA A 879 30.97 5.28 10.77
N ARG A 880 30.09 5.46 9.76
CA ARG A 880 30.07 6.64 8.90
C ARG A 880 29.78 7.92 9.68
N ASN A 881 28.80 7.89 10.59
CA ASN A 881 28.48 9.03 11.45
C ASN A 881 29.66 9.41 12.37
N LEU A 882 30.32 8.41 12.96
CA LEU A 882 31.55 8.61 13.74
C LEU A 882 32.66 9.22 12.89
N HIS A 883 32.90 8.70 11.69
CA HIS A 883 33.90 9.24 10.78
C HIS A 883 33.62 10.71 10.41
N ARG A 884 32.38 11.03 10.04
CA ARG A 884 31.93 12.42 9.76
C ARG A 884 32.06 13.35 10.97
N ARG A 885 32.01 12.81 12.20
CA ARG A 885 32.23 13.54 13.48
C ARG A 885 33.72 13.66 13.87
N GLY A 886 34.62 13.21 13.00
CA GLY A 886 36.08 13.29 13.18
C GLY A 886 36.67 12.20 14.08
N TYR A 887 36.01 11.04 14.22
CA TYR A 887 36.59 9.89 14.90
C TYR A 887 37.62 9.23 14.00
N SER A 888 38.74 8.80 14.59
CA SER A 888 39.70 7.94 13.91
C SER A 888 39.16 6.50 13.93
N LEU A 889 38.95 5.93 12.75
CA LEU A 889 38.64 4.52 12.59
C LEU A 889 39.95 3.74 12.60
N GLN A 890 40.22 3.01 13.69
CA GLN A 890 41.39 2.16 13.79
C GLN A 890 41.03 0.75 13.30
N GLU A 891 41.61 0.36 12.18
CA GLU A 891 41.55 -1.03 11.73
C GLU A 891 42.36 -1.92 12.68
N LEU A 892 41.75 -3.03 13.09
CA LEU A 892 42.47 -4.16 13.63
C LEU A 892 43.23 -4.84 12.48
N ASN A 893 44.45 -4.37 12.21
CA ASN A 893 45.32 -5.00 11.22
C ASN A 893 45.68 -6.44 11.67
N GLU A 894 45.53 -7.36 10.72
CA GLU A 894 45.50 -8.84 10.83
C GLU A 894 44.08 -9.39 11.02
N ILE A 895 43.70 -10.30 10.11
CA ILE A 895 42.48 -11.15 10.12
C ILE A 895 41.32 -10.57 9.28
N GLY A 896 41.37 -10.85 7.99
CA GLY A 896 40.20 -10.85 7.10
C GLY A 896 39.95 -12.28 6.56
N PRO A 897 38.69 -12.75 6.44
CA PRO A 897 38.38 -13.94 5.67
C PRO A 897 38.55 -13.66 4.17
N ALA A 898 39.24 -14.57 3.47
CA ALA A 898 39.43 -14.52 2.03
C ALA A 898 38.21 -15.13 1.31
N ASP A 899 37.26 -14.30 0.91
CA ASP A 899 36.56 -14.35 -0.39
C ASP A 899 35.48 -13.28 -0.40
N MET A 900 35.31 -12.60 -1.55
CA MET A 900 34.04 -12.21 -2.18
C MET A 900 34.31 -11.28 -3.37
N SER A 901 34.00 -11.78 -4.56
CA SER A 901 33.94 -11.04 -5.81
C SER A 901 32.70 -10.16 -5.87
N GLY A 902 32.85 -9.00 -6.52
CA GLY A 902 31.92 -7.88 -6.46
C GLY A 902 30.54 -8.09 -7.08
N ALA A 903 29.60 -7.32 -6.56
CA ALA A 903 28.39 -6.91 -7.24
C ALA A 903 28.51 -5.40 -7.49
N SER A 904 28.10 -4.95 -8.69
CA SER A 904 28.20 -3.56 -9.11
C SER A 904 27.37 -2.64 -8.22
N GLU A 905 28.05 -1.69 -7.58
CA GLU A 905 27.45 -0.59 -6.86
C GLU A 905 26.71 0.35 -7.83
N VAL A 906 25.38 0.35 -7.75
CA VAL A 906 24.67 1.61 -7.96
C VAL A 906 25.17 2.55 -6.86
N ASN A 907 25.46 3.80 -7.20
CA ASN A 907 25.90 4.83 -6.25
C ASN A 907 24.72 5.21 -5.33
N LEU A 908 24.33 4.25 -4.49
CA LEU A 908 23.20 4.26 -3.56
C LEU A 908 23.28 5.49 -2.66
N GLU A 909 24.49 5.95 -2.37
CA GLU A 909 24.75 7.20 -1.65
C GLU A 909 23.99 8.39 -2.25
N THR A 910 23.91 8.49 -3.58
CA THR A 910 23.21 9.60 -4.23
C THR A 910 21.70 9.53 -3.98
N VAL A 911 21.11 8.32 -4.04
CA VAL A 911 19.68 8.11 -3.81
C VAL A 911 19.33 8.32 -2.34
N LEU A 912 20.19 7.85 -1.43
CA LEU A 912 20.05 8.07 0.01
C LEU A 912 20.19 9.55 0.37
N ASP A 913 21.15 10.28 -0.22
CA ASP A 913 21.31 11.71 0.00
C ASP A 913 20.11 12.52 -0.53
N ILE A 914 19.53 12.12 -1.68
CA ILE A 914 18.29 12.68 -2.21
C ILE A 914 17.10 12.43 -1.26
N ILE A 915 16.92 11.19 -0.80
CA ILE A 915 15.75 10.80 0.01
C ILE A 915 15.84 11.34 1.44
N TRP A 916 17.01 11.32 2.06
CA TRP A 916 17.18 11.54 3.49
C TRP A 916 17.67 12.95 3.87
N GLY A 917 18.30 13.70 2.95
CA GLY A 917 18.69 15.10 3.16
C GLY A 917 19.40 15.38 4.51
N GLU A 918 19.08 16.51 5.15
CA GLU A 918 19.65 16.92 6.46
C GLU A 918 19.19 16.08 7.67
N ARG A 919 18.16 15.23 7.54
CA ARG A 919 17.60 14.48 8.70
C ARG A 919 18.58 13.48 9.31
N PHE A 920 19.56 13.03 8.51
CA PHE A 920 20.70 12.20 8.94
C PHE A 920 22.00 13.00 9.04
N SER A 921 21.89 14.32 9.25
CA SER A 921 23.07 15.16 9.43
C SER A 921 23.90 14.62 10.61
N PRO A 922 25.21 14.36 10.40
CA PRO A 922 26.10 13.92 11.46
C PRO A 922 26.27 14.98 12.56
N PHE A 923 25.64 16.16 12.43
CA PHE A 923 25.72 17.27 13.37
C PHE A 923 24.43 17.54 14.17
N ARG A 924 23.43 16.64 14.14
CA ARG A 924 22.23 16.79 14.97
C ARG A 924 22.62 16.77 16.46
N ALA A 925 22.11 17.76 17.20
CA ALA A 925 22.60 18.12 18.53
C ALA A 925 21.94 17.34 19.68
N GLU A 926 20.76 16.74 19.48
CA GLU A 926 20.04 15.99 20.51
C GLU A 926 19.49 14.68 19.94
N PRO A 927 19.82 13.51 20.53
CA PRO A 927 19.06 12.28 20.30
C PRO A 927 17.71 12.41 21.00
N GLU A 928 16.62 12.07 20.31
CA GLU A 928 15.27 12.02 20.89
C GLU A 928 15.15 10.82 21.85
N LEU A 929 15.79 10.95 23.02
CA LEU A 929 15.81 10.01 24.14
C LEU A 929 14.48 10.08 24.91
N MET A 930 13.34 9.77 24.29
CA MET A 930 12.05 9.91 25.00
C MET A 930 11.04 8.78 24.74
N SER A 931 11.46 7.59 24.29
CA SER A 931 10.54 6.44 24.23
C SER A 931 10.31 5.82 25.62
N PRO A 932 9.08 5.83 26.18
CA PRO A 932 8.75 5.16 27.44
C PRO A 932 9.05 3.66 27.43
N GLU A 933 9.12 3.05 26.23
CA GLU A 933 9.43 1.65 26.02
C GLU A 933 10.87 1.30 26.41
N ILE A 934 11.81 2.23 26.22
CA ILE A 934 13.21 2.04 26.64
C ILE A 934 13.31 1.96 28.16
N GLU A 935 12.56 2.80 28.88
CA GLU A 935 12.51 2.75 30.35
C GLU A 935 11.76 1.51 30.85
N GLU A 936 10.69 1.10 30.18
CA GLU A 936 10.02 -0.18 30.48
C GLU A 936 10.97 -1.36 30.28
N LEU A 937 11.73 -1.39 29.18
CA LEU A 937 12.73 -2.43 28.91
C LEU A 937 13.83 -2.43 29.97
N ARG A 938 14.39 -1.26 30.30
CA ARG A 938 15.38 -1.11 31.38
C ARG A 938 14.83 -1.63 32.71
N SER A 939 13.56 -1.34 33.01
CA SER A 939 12.89 -1.83 34.22
C SER A 939 12.60 -3.33 34.19
N ALA A 940 12.41 -3.94 33.00
CA ALA A 940 12.17 -5.37 32.86
C ALA A 940 13.46 -6.21 32.93
N VAL A 941 14.61 -5.61 32.60
CA VAL A 941 15.93 -6.26 32.64
C VAL A 941 16.61 -6.12 34.01
N ARG A 942 16.36 -5.02 34.72
CA ARG A 942 16.73 -4.83 36.14
C ARG A 942 15.91 -5.77 37.02
#